data_AF-A0A2A9HC44-F1
#
_entry.id   AF-A0A2A9HC44-F1
#
_cell.length_a   1.000
_cell.length_b   1.000
_cell.length_c   1.000
_cell.angle_alpha   90.00
_cell.angle_beta   90.00
_cell.angle_gamma   90.00
#
_symmetry.space_group_name_H-M   'P 1'
#
loop_
_entity.id
_entity.type
_entity.pdbx_description
1 polymer ?
#
loop_
_entity_poly.entity_id
_entity_poly.type
_entity_poly.pdbx_seq_one_letter_code
_entity_poly.pdbx_strand_id
1 'polypeptide(L)'
;MAMTNQERVGKALELLRQGLAPFVERECRSKYGKYWITSVTQHWKNELNWVSPDTPALDAAVLLRVLWEQWNEVFRDTLGHAERSLVSEIRTWRNKWAHQEPISSDDADRALDSIARLLTAVSAPEAEEVNAMKLELRRIMFDQQLRTEKRRAGGSLIEPAVASSLRPWREVVVPHPDVASGRYQQAEFAADLWQVHLGQGSDEYRDPAEFFRRTYLTESLRRLLVGAVQRLSGAGGDPVVQLQTNFGGGKTHSMLALYHLFSGANPAELPGVDAVMAEAGVARLPAVRRVVLVGNKISPGNPVTKPDGTRVHTLWGELAWQLGGRQAYERIRADDERATNPGDTLRELFVAYGPCLVLVDEWVAYARQLHDEGDLPAGNFETQFTFAQALTEAAKLAGNCLLVVSLPASDEQGSPHTQADDVEVGGRRGREALERLRNVIGRLESSWRPASAEEGFEIVRRRLFQPIDGSDKFTQRDLTARAFAELYRSNSAEFPPECREADYEKRIRAAYPIHPEVFDRLYTDWSTLLKFQRTRGVLRLMAAVIHSLWESGDRSPLILPSTIPIDDPRVQFELTRYLSDNWVPIIEKDVDGPTSTPARIDAEVTNLGKYAATRRVARTIYLGSAPTAATAHRGIEDRRVKLGCVMPGEPPAVFGDALRRLAAAATHLYQDGARFWYSTQPTVTRLAEDRAEQLKRNPDRVAEELERRVRDDLRDRGEFPRVHAFPRSSADVPDEREAGLVVLPADFPHTRDGESQAVLAARGILETRGNAPRLFRNTLVFLAADRVRLQDLDEAVRRYLAWRSILDEKETLNLEPLQVRQAEAQLKAADETVNAQLPEAFCWLLVPEQKTPQSSVEWRAVRLSGNEPLATRAGKKARADEVLVSALGGTVLRTWLDRVPLWRGDHVPIRQLVDDFASYLYLPRLKSPAVLANAVSGGIALLTWETETFAYAESFDEATGRYRGLQYGQTITLPHDAAGLVVRPEAARRQIDAERSSVTTAKTGIDDGGRPGPIDHDEHDGTGPPPSPPPLPVHRRFHGTIDLDTEKLSLHASQVNAEVIAHFLGKLGAKVRVTLEIEAILPDGADDHLRRVVEENCRTLKFSSFGFERE
;
A
#
# COMPACT_ATOMS: atom_id res chain seq x y z
N MET A 1 -44.25 -35.97 8.84
CA MET A 1 -44.03 -34.98 7.77
C MET A 1 -43.09 -33.91 8.32
N ALA A 2 -42.29 -33.25 7.48
CA ALA A 2 -41.40 -32.19 7.96
C ALA A 2 -42.17 -30.88 8.15
N MET A 3 -41.94 -30.19 9.26
CA MET A 3 -42.57 -28.90 9.56
C MET A 3 -42.15 -27.84 8.54
N THR A 4 -43.11 -27.06 8.04
CA THR A 4 -42.87 -25.96 7.09
C THR A 4 -42.37 -24.70 7.81
N ASN A 5 -41.78 -23.75 7.08
CA ASN A 5 -41.29 -22.50 7.66
C ASN A 5 -42.42 -21.65 8.26
N GLN A 6 -43.61 -21.66 7.64
CA GLN A 6 -44.80 -20.99 8.16
C GLN A 6 -45.23 -21.57 9.54
N GLU A 7 -45.17 -22.88 9.69
CA GLU A 7 -45.47 -23.57 10.96
C GLU A 7 -44.37 -23.35 12.00
N ARG A 8 -43.08 -23.35 11.62
CA ARG A 8 -41.96 -23.03 12.52
C ARG A 8 -42.13 -21.64 13.15
N VAL A 9 -42.36 -20.62 12.32
CA VAL A 9 -42.55 -19.24 12.80
C VAL A 9 -43.84 -19.10 13.60
N GLY A 10 -44.94 -19.75 13.19
CA GLY A 10 -46.19 -19.75 13.94
C GLY A 10 -46.05 -20.35 15.34
N LYS A 11 -45.42 -21.51 15.47
CA LYS A 11 -45.16 -22.14 16.77
C LYS A 11 -44.21 -21.29 17.63
N ALA A 12 -43.20 -20.67 17.04
CA ALA A 12 -42.30 -19.76 17.75
C ALA A 12 -43.00 -18.49 18.25
N LEU A 13 -44.00 -17.95 17.53
CA LEU A 13 -44.81 -16.82 17.97
C LEU A 13 -45.78 -17.18 19.10
N GLU A 14 -46.25 -18.42 19.18
CA GLU A 14 -47.03 -18.91 20.31
C GLU A 14 -46.16 -19.14 21.56
N LEU A 15 -44.95 -19.71 21.39
CA LEU A 15 -43.95 -19.78 22.47
C LEU A 15 -43.50 -18.39 22.94
N LEU A 16 -43.36 -17.43 22.02
CA LEU A 16 -43.13 -16.02 22.35
C LEU A 16 -44.26 -15.44 23.22
N ARG A 17 -45.52 -15.73 22.88
CA ARG A 17 -46.69 -15.28 23.65
C ARG A 17 -46.68 -15.86 25.08
N GLN A 18 -46.34 -17.14 25.21
CA GLN A 18 -46.26 -17.83 26.50
C GLN A 18 -45.17 -17.23 27.40
N GLY A 19 -43.94 -17.07 26.89
CA GLY A 19 -42.82 -16.53 27.68
C GLY A 19 -42.89 -15.02 27.94
N LEU A 20 -43.46 -14.22 27.04
CA LEU A 20 -43.58 -12.76 27.24
C LEU A 20 -44.73 -12.36 28.18
N ALA A 21 -45.83 -13.11 28.24
CA ALA A 21 -47.01 -12.69 29.00
C ALA A 21 -46.73 -12.49 30.52
N PRO A 22 -46.06 -13.40 31.23
CA PRO A 22 -45.73 -13.21 32.66
C PRO A 22 -44.79 -12.02 32.89
N PHE A 23 -43.83 -11.79 31.99
CA PHE A 23 -42.90 -10.66 32.07
C PHE A 23 -43.65 -9.33 31.90
N VAL A 24 -44.41 -9.17 30.81
CA VAL A 24 -45.18 -7.95 30.54
C VAL A 24 -46.18 -7.64 31.65
N GLU A 25 -46.88 -8.66 32.17
CA GLU A 25 -47.81 -8.51 33.28
C GLU A 25 -47.12 -8.10 34.59
N ARG A 26 -45.90 -8.60 34.86
CA ARG A 26 -45.09 -8.23 36.04
C ARG A 26 -44.64 -6.77 35.97
N GLU A 27 -43.93 -6.39 34.91
CA GLU A 27 -43.34 -5.04 34.81
C GLU A 27 -44.44 -3.96 34.78
N CYS A 28 -45.51 -4.17 33.99
CA CYS A 28 -46.61 -3.21 33.93
C CYS A 28 -47.43 -3.15 35.22
N ARG A 29 -47.56 -4.23 36.00
CA ARG A 29 -48.14 -4.17 37.36
C ARG A 29 -47.23 -3.45 38.35
N SER A 30 -45.91 -3.61 38.24
CA SER A 30 -44.96 -2.89 39.09
C SER A 30 -45.15 -1.38 38.96
N LYS A 31 -45.25 -0.87 37.72
CA LYS A 31 -45.42 0.57 37.47
C LYS A 31 -46.86 1.10 37.65
N TYR A 32 -47.87 0.39 37.13
CA TYR A 32 -49.26 0.91 37.03
C TYR A 32 -50.26 0.20 37.95
N GLY A 33 -49.81 -0.76 38.77
CA GLY A 33 -50.64 -1.45 39.76
C GLY A 33 -51.73 -2.34 39.16
N LYS A 34 -52.84 -2.52 39.89
CA LYS A 34 -53.91 -3.47 39.55
C LYS A 34 -54.56 -3.21 38.19
N TYR A 35 -54.64 -1.95 37.76
CA TYR A 35 -55.36 -1.54 36.54
C TYR A 35 -54.43 -1.29 35.33
N TRP A 36 -53.22 -1.86 35.34
CA TRP A 36 -52.20 -1.62 34.30
C TRP A 36 -52.70 -1.80 32.87
N ILE A 37 -53.58 -2.79 32.62
CA ILE A 37 -54.18 -3.02 31.29
C ILE A 37 -54.91 -1.76 30.83
N THR A 38 -55.83 -1.26 31.66
CA THR A 38 -56.62 -0.05 31.38
C THR A 38 -55.73 1.19 31.18
N SER A 39 -54.65 1.31 31.96
CA SER A 39 -53.68 2.42 31.81
C SER A 39 -52.90 2.34 30.49
N VAL A 40 -52.38 1.16 30.15
CA VAL A 40 -51.56 0.95 28.95
C VAL A 40 -52.40 1.04 27.67
N THR A 41 -53.63 0.53 27.68
CA THR A 41 -54.48 0.45 26.48
C THR A 41 -55.54 1.55 26.39
N GLN A 42 -55.46 2.60 27.22
CA GLN A 42 -56.42 3.72 27.26
C GLN A 42 -56.64 4.40 25.88
N HIS A 43 -55.63 4.33 25.01
CA HIS A 43 -55.64 4.97 23.68
C HIS A 43 -55.97 3.99 22.53
N TRP A 44 -56.21 2.71 22.82
CA TRP A 44 -56.47 1.67 21.80
C TRP A 44 -57.97 1.57 21.50
N LYS A 45 -58.37 1.71 20.22
CA LYS A 45 -59.79 1.77 19.83
C LYS A 45 -60.31 0.39 19.38
N ASN A 46 -60.98 -0.33 20.28
CA ASN A 46 -61.67 -1.60 20.02
C ASN A 46 -60.76 -2.75 19.53
N GLU A 47 -59.46 -2.71 19.84
CA GLU A 47 -58.44 -3.65 19.33
C GLU A 47 -58.14 -4.83 20.27
N LEU A 48 -58.85 -4.95 21.40
CA LEU A 48 -58.69 -6.04 22.37
C LEU A 48 -59.89 -7.00 22.33
N ASN A 49 -59.62 -8.28 22.11
CA ASN A 49 -60.60 -9.35 22.31
C ASN A 49 -60.65 -9.70 23.80
N TRP A 50 -61.84 -9.68 24.41
CA TRP A 50 -62.03 -9.98 25.84
C TRP A 50 -62.52 -11.42 26.03
N VAL A 51 -61.86 -12.16 26.93
CA VAL A 51 -62.18 -13.56 27.26
C VAL A 51 -63.02 -13.65 28.54
N SER A 52 -62.82 -12.70 29.45
CA SER A 52 -63.67 -12.45 30.62
C SER A 52 -63.89 -10.93 30.76
N PRO A 53 -64.82 -10.47 31.63
CA PRO A 53 -65.00 -9.03 31.91
C PRO A 53 -63.73 -8.31 32.38
N ASP A 54 -62.81 -9.04 33.02
CA ASP A 54 -61.59 -8.51 33.64
C ASP A 54 -60.30 -8.98 32.93
N THR A 55 -60.38 -9.67 31.77
CA THR A 55 -59.21 -10.30 31.14
C THR A 55 -59.27 -10.32 29.61
N PRO A 56 -58.39 -9.56 28.92
CA PRO A 56 -58.24 -9.63 27.46
C PRO A 56 -57.33 -10.80 27.02
N ALA A 57 -57.52 -11.25 25.78
CA ALA A 57 -56.61 -12.17 25.10
C ALA A 57 -55.32 -11.43 24.70
N LEU A 58 -54.28 -11.57 25.51
CA LEU A 58 -52.94 -11.06 25.19
C LEU A 58 -52.26 -12.00 24.17
N ASP A 59 -52.47 -11.76 22.88
CA ASP A 59 -51.74 -12.44 21.80
C ASP A 59 -50.31 -11.88 21.65
N ALA A 60 -49.50 -12.52 20.81
CA ALA A 60 -48.13 -12.07 20.55
C ALA A 60 -48.07 -10.63 20.00
N ALA A 61 -49.11 -10.18 19.27
CA ALA A 61 -49.17 -8.83 18.71
C ALA A 61 -49.39 -7.78 19.80
N VAL A 62 -50.35 -8.02 20.69
CA VAL A 62 -50.67 -7.18 21.84
C VAL A 62 -49.45 -7.08 22.76
N LEU A 63 -48.80 -8.20 23.10
CA LEU A 63 -47.61 -8.21 23.96
C LEU A 63 -46.44 -7.42 23.34
N LEU A 64 -46.13 -7.65 22.06
CA LEU A 64 -45.09 -6.88 21.34
C LEU A 64 -45.45 -5.39 21.19
N ARG A 65 -46.74 -5.04 21.15
CA ARG A 65 -47.21 -3.64 21.12
C ARG A 65 -47.07 -2.97 22.48
N VAL A 66 -47.45 -3.65 23.58
CA VAL A 66 -47.24 -3.15 24.95
C VAL A 66 -45.75 -2.89 25.19
N LEU A 67 -44.89 -3.86 24.86
CA LEU A 67 -43.43 -3.70 24.92
C LEU A 67 -42.95 -2.46 24.15
N TRP A 68 -43.44 -2.26 22.92
CA TRP A 68 -43.01 -1.15 22.08
C TRP A 68 -43.49 0.23 22.55
N GLU A 69 -44.77 0.36 22.91
CA GLU A 69 -45.36 1.64 23.31
C GLU A 69 -44.90 2.05 24.71
N GLN A 70 -44.84 1.10 25.65
CA GLN A 70 -44.38 1.35 27.02
C GLN A 70 -42.85 1.23 27.17
N TRP A 71 -42.10 1.18 26.07
CA TRP A 71 -40.65 0.93 26.12
C TRP A 71 -39.92 1.93 27.00
N ASN A 72 -40.11 3.23 26.74
CA ASN A 72 -39.43 4.30 27.47
C ASN A 72 -39.88 4.43 28.93
N GLU A 73 -40.99 3.79 29.29
CA GLU A 73 -41.70 4.00 30.55
C GLU A 73 -41.64 2.82 31.52
N VAL A 74 -41.55 1.60 31.01
CA VAL A 74 -41.57 0.36 31.80
C VAL A 74 -40.34 -0.50 31.48
N PHE A 75 -40.08 -0.75 30.20
CA PHE A 75 -39.15 -1.80 29.78
C PHE A 75 -37.71 -1.33 29.56
N ARG A 76 -37.44 -0.02 29.55
CA ARG A 76 -36.09 0.53 29.38
C ARG A 76 -35.14 0.20 30.54
N ASP A 77 -35.70 0.01 31.73
CA ASP A 77 -34.91 -0.19 32.95
C ASP A 77 -34.47 -1.66 33.11
N THR A 78 -35.21 -2.60 32.50
CA THR A 78 -34.89 -4.04 32.46
C THR A 78 -34.39 -4.57 31.10
N LEU A 79 -34.69 -3.90 29.97
CA LEU A 79 -34.30 -4.31 28.61
C LEU A 79 -33.59 -3.18 27.82
N GLY A 80 -32.59 -3.55 27.01
CA GLY A 80 -31.73 -2.63 26.30
C GLY A 80 -32.16 -2.25 24.88
N HIS A 81 -31.33 -1.46 24.21
CA HIS A 81 -31.58 -1.01 22.83
C HIS A 81 -31.59 -2.17 21.81
N ALA A 82 -30.83 -3.24 22.07
CA ALA A 82 -30.83 -4.43 21.23
C ALA A 82 -32.20 -5.12 21.29
N GLU A 83 -32.75 -5.30 22.49
CA GLU A 83 -34.03 -5.95 22.77
C GLU A 83 -35.18 -5.15 22.16
N ARG A 84 -35.11 -3.81 22.22
CA ARG A 84 -36.05 -2.92 21.50
C ARG A 84 -36.04 -3.16 19.99
N SER A 85 -34.84 -3.35 19.43
CA SER A 85 -34.66 -3.63 18.00
C SER A 85 -35.24 -4.99 17.62
N LEU A 86 -35.06 -6.00 18.48
CA LEU A 86 -35.70 -7.31 18.32
C LEU A 86 -37.22 -7.23 18.38
N VAL A 87 -37.81 -6.47 19.31
CA VAL A 87 -39.28 -6.26 19.36
C VAL A 87 -39.80 -5.65 18.05
N SER A 88 -39.08 -4.68 17.46
CA SER A 88 -39.43 -4.12 16.14
C SER A 88 -39.38 -5.17 15.04
N GLU A 89 -38.32 -5.97 15.01
CA GLU A 89 -38.10 -7.00 13.98
C GLU A 89 -39.12 -8.13 14.07
N ILE A 90 -39.41 -8.61 15.28
CA ILE A 90 -40.39 -9.69 15.51
C ILE A 90 -41.81 -9.21 15.18
N ARG A 91 -42.15 -7.93 15.37
CA ARG A 91 -43.43 -7.37 14.87
C ARG A 91 -43.52 -7.46 13.34
N THR A 92 -42.41 -7.23 12.62
CA THR A 92 -42.36 -7.42 11.16
C THR A 92 -42.55 -8.90 10.79
N TRP A 93 -41.84 -9.83 11.42
CA TRP A 93 -41.99 -11.28 11.16
C TRP A 93 -43.41 -11.78 11.47
N ARG A 94 -43.99 -11.35 12.60
CA ARG A 94 -45.37 -11.65 13.00
C ARG A 94 -46.39 -11.12 11.98
N ASN A 95 -46.17 -9.93 11.43
CA ASN A 95 -47.06 -9.37 10.42
C ASN A 95 -46.98 -10.14 9.09
N LYS A 96 -45.77 -10.44 8.59
CA LYS A 96 -45.57 -11.29 7.40
C LYS A 96 -46.28 -12.65 7.55
N TRP A 97 -46.08 -13.29 8.71
CA TRP A 97 -46.71 -14.56 9.05
C TRP A 97 -48.24 -14.47 9.05
N ALA A 98 -48.81 -13.43 9.68
CA ALA A 98 -50.26 -13.19 9.73
C ALA A 98 -50.89 -12.88 8.36
N HIS A 99 -50.13 -12.23 7.46
CA HIS A 99 -50.54 -12.01 6.06
C HIS A 99 -50.32 -13.23 5.14
N GLN A 100 -49.82 -14.35 5.68
CA GLN A 100 -49.47 -15.56 4.92
C GLN A 100 -48.43 -15.32 3.80
N GLU A 101 -47.55 -14.33 3.97
CA GLU A 101 -46.41 -14.11 3.07
C GLU A 101 -45.45 -15.32 3.10
N PRO A 102 -44.83 -15.70 1.97
CA PRO A 102 -43.90 -16.82 1.92
C PRO A 102 -42.61 -16.52 2.70
N ILE A 103 -42.32 -17.32 3.72
CA ILE A 103 -41.14 -17.18 4.58
C ILE A 103 -40.02 -18.11 4.09
N SER A 104 -38.88 -17.55 3.63
CA SER A 104 -37.71 -18.34 3.24
C SER A 104 -37.05 -19.03 4.45
N SER A 105 -36.11 -19.95 4.21
CA SER A 105 -35.41 -20.62 5.32
C SER A 105 -34.50 -19.65 6.09
N ASP A 106 -33.92 -18.66 5.42
CA ASP A 106 -33.11 -17.61 6.06
C ASP A 106 -33.99 -16.63 6.85
N ASP A 107 -35.16 -16.23 6.31
CA ASP A 107 -36.16 -15.44 7.04
C ASP A 107 -36.65 -16.19 8.30
N ALA A 108 -36.90 -17.50 8.18
CA ALA A 108 -37.37 -18.34 9.27
C ALA A 108 -36.29 -18.53 10.35
N ASP A 109 -35.03 -18.73 9.96
CA ASP A 109 -33.91 -18.77 10.92
C ASP A 109 -33.75 -17.44 11.65
N ARG A 110 -33.85 -16.32 10.92
CA ARG A 110 -33.78 -14.98 11.50
C ARG A 110 -34.93 -14.70 12.47
N ALA A 111 -36.16 -15.05 12.10
CA ALA A 111 -37.33 -14.92 12.98
C ALA A 111 -37.17 -15.77 14.26
N LEU A 112 -36.69 -17.01 14.13
CA LEU A 112 -36.41 -17.89 15.27
C LEU A 112 -35.27 -17.37 16.14
N ASP A 113 -34.19 -16.82 15.57
CA ASP A 113 -33.08 -16.24 16.32
C ASP A 113 -33.51 -15.00 17.11
N SER A 114 -34.29 -14.11 16.49
CA SER A 114 -34.80 -12.89 17.13
C SER A 114 -35.80 -13.21 18.25
N ILE A 115 -36.74 -14.14 18.02
CA ILE A 115 -37.66 -14.64 19.06
C ILE A 115 -36.89 -15.27 20.22
N ALA A 116 -35.96 -16.19 19.93
CA ALA A 116 -35.18 -16.87 20.95
C ALA A 116 -34.37 -15.88 21.81
N ARG A 117 -33.73 -14.88 21.19
CA ARG A 117 -32.99 -13.83 21.92
C ARG A 117 -33.89 -13.01 22.84
N LEU A 118 -35.07 -12.60 22.38
CA LEU A 118 -36.00 -11.82 23.20
C LEU A 118 -36.52 -12.66 24.39
N LEU A 119 -36.83 -13.94 24.17
CA LEU A 119 -37.19 -14.87 25.25
C LEU A 119 -36.03 -15.10 26.24
N THR A 120 -34.80 -15.23 25.76
CA THR A 120 -33.60 -15.30 26.62
C THR A 120 -33.42 -14.01 27.44
N ALA A 121 -33.64 -12.83 26.85
CA ALA A 121 -33.50 -11.55 27.54
C ALA A 121 -34.51 -11.36 28.70
N VAL A 122 -35.70 -11.96 28.61
CA VAL A 122 -36.68 -11.98 29.71
C VAL A 122 -36.58 -13.23 30.62
N SER A 123 -35.55 -14.08 30.42
CA SER A 123 -35.37 -15.36 31.12
C SER A 123 -36.56 -16.33 31.06
N ALA A 124 -37.22 -16.40 29.90
CA ALA A 124 -38.35 -17.30 29.65
C ALA A 124 -37.89 -18.69 29.18
N PRO A 125 -38.37 -19.81 29.77
CA PRO A 125 -37.93 -21.17 29.45
C PRO A 125 -38.27 -21.59 28.00
N GLU A 126 -39.30 -21.00 27.39
CA GLU A 126 -39.69 -21.21 26.00
C GLU A 126 -38.56 -20.87 25.00
N ALA A 127 -37.56 -20.09 25.42
CA ALA A 127 -36.34 -19.84 24.66
C ALA A 127 -35.61 -21.15 24.26
N GLU A 128 -35.66 -22.20 25.08
CA GLU A 128 -34.98 -23.46 24.77
C GLU A 128 -35.66 -24.21 23.62
N GLU A 129 -37.00 -24.26 23.59
CA GLU A 129 -37.74 -24.91 22.51
C GLU A 129 -37.63 -24.14 21.17
N VAL A 130 -37.65 -22.80 21.21
CA VAL A 130 -37.39 -21.99 20.00
C VAL A 130 -35.95 -22.19 19.49
N ASN A 131 -34.96 -22.27 20.38
CA ASN A 131 -33.58 -22.59 19.99
C ASN A 131 -33.46 -24.01 19.41
N ALA A 132 -34.17 -25.01 19.94
CA ALA A 132 -34.20 -26.36 19.39
C ALA A 132 -34.76 -26.38 17.95
N MET A 133 -35.88 -25.70 17.70
CA MET A 133 -36.45 -25.58 16.35
C MET A 133 -35.53 -24.83 15.37
N LYS A 134 -34.77 -23.84 15.85
CA LYS A 134 -33.74 -23.13 15.07
C LYS A 134 -32.57 -24.04 14.70
N LEU A 135 -32.07 -24.86 15.64
CA LEU A 135 -31.01 -25.83 15.38
C LEU A 135 -31.46 -26.92 14.38
N GLU A 136 -32.71 -27.37 14.46
CA GLU A 136 -33.30 -28.28 13.48
C GLU A 136 -33.35 -27.65 12.07
N LEU A 137 -33.84 -26.41 11.96
CA LEU A 137 -33.89 -25.69 10.68
C LEU A 137 -32.51 -25.50 10.08
N ARG A 138 -31.52 -25.03 10.86
CA ARG A 138 -30.13 -24.87 10.41
C ARG A 138 -29.54 -26.18 9.91
N ARG A 139 -29.78 -27.30 10.61
CA ARG A 139 -29.34 -28.63 10.16
C ARG A 139 -29.90 -28.97 8.78
N ILE A 140 -31.19 -28.73 8.54
CA ILE A 140 -31.84 -28.97 7.24
C ILE A 140 -31.24 -28.07 6.15
N MET A 141 -30.95 -26.80 6.47
CA MET A 141 -30.30 -25.87 5.54
C MET A 141 -28.87 -26.31 5.19
N PHE A 142 -28.05 -26.71 6.17
CA PHE A 142 -26.71 -27.23 5.94
C PHE A 142 -26.73 -28.52 5.11
N ASP A 143 -27.64 -29.47 5.39
CA ASP A 143 -27.80 -30.69 4.59
C ASP A 143 -28.20 -30.41 3.13
N GLN A 144 -28.86 -29.27 2.85
CA GLN A 144 -29.17 -28.82 1.48
C GLN A 144 -28.01 -28.06 0.82
N GLN A 145 -27.31 -27.19 1.56
CA GLN A 145 -26.15 -26.44 1.09
C GLN A 145 -24.98 -27.39 0.74
N LEU A 146 -24.66 -28.35 1.61
CA LEU A 146 -23.61 -29.35 1.37
C LEU A 146 -23.85 -30.18 0.10
N ARG A 147 -25.12 -30.51 -0.22
CA ARG A 147 -25.50 -31.20 -1.47
C ARG A 147 -25.37 -30.32 -2.72
N THR A 148 -25.37 -29.01 -2.54
CA THR A 148 -25.23 -28.01 -3.61
C THR A 148 -23.76 -27.65 -3.84
N GLU A 149 -22.96 -27.51 -2.77
CA GLU A 149 -21.49 -27.35 -2.85
C GLU A 149 -20.82 -28.57 -3.48
N LYS A 150 -21.22 -29.80 -3.12
CA LYS A 150 -20.70 -31.04 -3.71
C LYS A 150 -21.07 -31.25 -5.20
N ARG A 151 -21.74 -30.29 -5.83
CA ARG A 151 -21.94 -30.19 -7.29
C ARG A 151 -21.15 -29.05 -7.96
N ARG A 152 -20.36 -28.28 -7.20
CA ARG A 152 -19.58 -27.12 -7.67
C ARG A 152 -18.09 -27.17 -7.33
N ALA A 153 -17.70 -27.84 -6.24
CA ALA A 153 -16.32 -27.84 -5.75
C ALA A 153 -15.39 -28.75 -6.58
N GLY A 154 -14.71 -28.16 -7.58
CA GLY A 154 -13.50 -28.72 -8.19
C GLY A 154 -12.25 -28.00 -7.67
N GLY A 155 -11.78 -28.37 -6.49
CA GLY A 155 -10.60 -27.76 -5.86
C GLY A 155 -9.27 -28.24 -6.47
N SER A 156 -8.21 -27.41 -6.35
CA SER A 156 -6.89 -27.71 -6.93
C SER A 156 -5.84 -27.96 -5.85
N LEU A 157 -5.48 -29.22 -5.64
CA LEU A 157 -4.41 -29.61 -4.71
C LEU A 157 -3.05 -29.09 -5.17
N ILE A 158 -2.23 -28.67 -4.19
CA ILE A 158 -0.78 -28.56 -4.38
C ILE A 158 -0.19 -29.95 -4.13
N GLU A 159 0.06 -30.72 -5.19
CA GLU A 159 0.76 -32.00 -5.04
C GLU A 159 2.25 -31.76 -4.71
N PRO A 160 2.80 -32.33 -3.62
CA PRO A 160 4.22 -32.27 -3.34
C PRO A 160 4.97 -33.23 -4.28
N ALA A 161 6.08 -32.76 -4.87
CA ALA A 161 6.94 -33.58 -5.72
C ALA A 161 7.72 -34.69 -4.97
N VAL A 162 7.49 -34.85 -3.66
CA VAL A 162 8.17 -35.77 -2.74
C VAL A 162 7.57 -37.19 -2.83
N ALA A 163 7.58 -37.77 -4.02
CA ALA A 163 7.10 -39.13 -4.27
C ALA A 163 8.24 -40.15 -4.26
N SER A 164 8.85 -40.42 -3.09
CA SER A 164 9.80 -41.55 -2.93
C SER A 164 10.14 -42.00 -1.51
N SER A 165 10.18 -41.12 -0.48
CA SER A 165 10.86 -41.44 0.79
C SER A 165 10.07 -41.23 2.09
N LEU A 166 9.08 -40.32 2.14
CA LEU A 166 8.27 -40.05 3.34
C LEU A 166 6.80 -40.41 3.07
N ARG A 167 6.10 -40.97 4.06
CA ARG A 167 4.64 -41.20 3.94
C ARG A 167 3.85 -39.91 4.17
N PRO A 168 2.75 -39.68 3.44
CA PRO A 168 1.77 -38.63 3.75
C PRO A 168 1.26 -38.70 5.18
N TRP A 169 1.00 -37.56 5.82
CA TRP A 169 0.55 -37.55 7.23
C TRP A 169 -0.75 -38.33 7.45
N ARG A 170 -1.65 -38.33 6.45
CA ARG A 170 -2.94 -39.04 6.49
C ARG A 170 -2.84 -40.57 6.47
N GLU A 171 -1.67 -41.13 6.17
CA GLU A 171 -1.37 -42.55 6.33
C GLU A 171 -0.85 -42.90 7.74
N VAL A 172 -0.39 -41.89 8.50
CA VAL A 172 0.26 -42.03 9.80
C VAL A 172 -0.68 -41.67 10.96
N VAL A 173 -1.56 -40.69 10.77
CA VAL A 173 -2.51 -40.24 11.80
C VAL A 173 -3.87 -39.90 11.19
N VAL A 174 -4.94 -40.23 11.91
CA VAL A 174 -6.33 -40.11 11.46
C VAL A 174 -7.04 -39.01 12.27
N PRO A 175 -7.72 -38.03 11.63
CA PRO A 175 -8.54 -37.06 12.35
C PRO A 175 -9.70 -37.73 13.09
N HIS A 176 -10.23 -37.08 14.14
CA HIS A 176 -11.45 -37.57 14.79
C HIS A 176 -12.65 -37.55 13.81
N PRO A 177 -13.68 -38.42 13.97
CA PRO A 177 -14.75 -38.56 12.97
C PRO A 177 -15.59 -37.29 12.75
N ASP A 178 -15.69 -36.44 13.78
CA ASP A 178 -16.32 -35.11 13.79
C ASP A 178 -15.59 -34.13 12.84
N VAL A 179 -14.26 -34.03 12.97
CA VAL A 179 -13.37 -33.28 12.08
C VAL A 179 -13.36 -33.88 10.68
N ALA A 180 -13.13 -35.20 10.56
CA ALA A 180 -13.00 -35.90 9.29
C ALA A 180 -14.25 -35.74 8.40
N SER A 181 -15.44 -35.73 9.00
CA SER A 181 -16.72 -35.60 8.28
C SER A 181 -17.19 -34.15 8.07
N GLY A 182 -16.44 -33.15 8.54
CA GLY A 182 -16.79 -31.74 8.40
C GLY A 182 -17.98 -31.30 9.25
N ARG A 183 -18.30 -32.05 10.31
CA ARG A 183 -19.51 -31.85 11.13
C ARG A 183 -19.29 -31.00 12.38
N TYR A 184 -18.04 -30.64 12.66
CA TYR A 184 -17.61 -29.86 13.82
C TYR A 184 -18.41 -28.55 13.98
N GLN A 185 -19.25 -28.45 15.01
CA GLN A 185 -20.09 -27.27 15.25
C GLN A 185 -19.38 -26.24 16.13
N GLN A 186 -19.75 -24.96 15.98
CA GLN A 186 -19.28 -23.89 16.87
C GLN A 186 -19.61 -24.14 18.36
N ALA A 187 -20.66 -24.90 18.63
CA ALA A 187 -21.07 -25.31 19.98
C ALA A 187 -20.26 -26.49 20.54
N GLU A 188 -19.76 -27.39 19.68
CA GLU A 188 -18.98 -28.55 20.13
C GLU A 188 -17.63 -28.12 20.71
N PHE A 189 -17.01 -27.06 20.20
CA PHE A 189 -15.82 -26.46 20.85
C PHE A 189 -16.15 -25.51 22.02
N ALA A 190 -17.35 -25.60 22.63
CA ALA A 190 -17.75 -24.84 23.80
C ALA A 190 -18.17 -25.79 24.93
N ALA A 191 -17.29 -25.92 25.94
CA ALA A 191 -17.62 -26.62 27.18
C ALA A 191 -18.81 -25.93 27.88
N ASP A 192 -19.88 -26.68 28.16
CA ASP A 192 -21.03 -26.23 28.97
C ASP A 192 -21.13 -27.13 30.22
N LEU A 193 -20.68 -26.60 31.36
CA LEU A 193 -20.70 -27.31 32.65
C LEU A 193 -22.13 -27.62 33.13
N TRP A 194 -23.12 -26.84 32.71
CA TRP A 194 -24.53 -27.05 33.07
C TRP A 194 -25.12 -28.24 32.31
N GLN A 195 -24.84 -28.36 31.01
CA GLN A 195 -25.27 -29.53 30.23
C GLN A 195 -24.67 -30.82 30.79
N VAL A 196 -23.37 -30.83 31.10
CA VAL A 196 -22.71 -32.02 31.66
C VAL A 196 -23.24 -32.34 33.07
N HIS A 197 -23.54 -31.34 33.90
CA HIS A 197 -24.23 -31.54 35.18
C HIS A 197 -25.60 -32.20 35.03
N LEU A 198 -26.35 -31.85 33.98
CA LEU A 198 -27.65 -32.46 33.64
C LEU A 198 -27.55 -33.80 32.89
N GLY A 199 -26.35 -34.33 32.63
CA GLY A 199 -26.15 -35.56 31.85
C GLY A 199 -26.42 -35.41 30.35
N GLN A 200 -26.41 -34.17 29.85
CA GLN A 200 -26.64 -33.77 28.47
C GLN A 200 -25.29 -33.40 27.78
N GLY A 201 -25.36 -32.95 26.52
CA GLY A 201 -24.19 -32.59 25.72
C GLY A 201 -23.59 -33.76 24.93
N SER A 202 -22.46 -33.51 24.26
CA SER A 202 -21.71 -34.53 23.49
C SER A 202 -20.85 -35.41 24.41
N ASP A 203 -20.61 -36.66 24.00
CA ASP A 203 -19.87 -37.63 24.81
C ASP A 203 -18.44 -37.19 25.14
N GLU A 204 -17.80 -36.36 24.31
CA GLU A 204 -16.46 -35.81 24.60
C GLU A 204 -16.39 -34.79 25.76
N TYR A 205 -17.53 -34.29 26.23
CA TYR A 205 -17.61 -33.53 27.48
C TYR A 205 -18.42 -34.24 28.57
N ARG A 206 -19.25 -35.21 28.21
CA ARG A 206 -20.12 -35.92 29.14
C ARG A 206 -19.47 -37.16 29.74
N ASP A 207 -18.71 -37.93 28.96
CA ASP A 207 -18.01 -39.12 29.44
C ASP A 207 -16.64 -38.76 30.05
N PRO A 208 -16.35 -39.18 31.30
CA PRO A 208 -15.07 -38.88 31.95
C PRO A 208 -13.85 -39.42 31.20
N ALA A 209 -13.91 -40.64 30.65
CA ALA A 209 -12.76 -41.26 29.99
C ALA A 209 -12.48 -40.62 28.63
N GLU A 210 -13.52 -40.34 27.83
CA GLU A 210 -13.37 -39.60 26.56
C GLU A 210 -12.87 -38.17 26.79
N PHE A 211 -13.37 -37.49 27.83
CA PHE A 211 -12.91 -36.17 28.21
C PHE A 211 -11.41 -36.17 28.55
N PHE A 212 -10.94 -37.06 29.44
CA PHE A 212 -9.52 -37.13 29.79
C PHE A 212 -8.66 -37.65 28.61
N ARG A 213 -9.20 -38.49 27.71
CA ARG A 213 -8.54 -38.95 26.47
C ARG A 213 -8.28 -37.81 25.48
N ARG A 214 -9.24 -36.89 25.30
CA ARG A 214 -9.10 -35.70 24.42
C ARG A 214 -8.39 -34.52 25.10
N THR A 215 -8.23 -34.54 26.42
CA THR A 215 -7.57 -33.48 27.19
C THR A 215 -6.05 -33.66 27.21
N TYR A 216 -5.31 -32.56 27.19
CA TYR A 216 -3.89 -32.52 27.57
C TYR A 216 -3.79 -31.93 28.98
N LEU A 217 -3.16 -32.65 29.91
CA LEU A 217 -2.93 -32.17 31.27
C LEU A 217 -1.75 -31.20 31.29
N THR A 218 -2.04 -29.92 31.02
CA THR A 218 -1.07 -28.82 31.15
C THR A 218 -0.52 -28.73 32.57
N GLU A 219 0.64 -28.09 32.75
CA GLU A 219 1.24 -27.93 34.08
C GLU A 219 0.26 -27.26 35.07
N SER A 220 -0.45 -26.22 34.64
CA SER A 220 -1.44 -25.53 35.47
C SER A 220 -2.65 -26.42 35.80
N LEU A 221 -3.17 -27.16 34.82
CA LEU A 221 -4.30 -28.07 35.06
C LEU A 221 -3.89 -29.22 35.99
N ARG A 222 -2.69 -29.80 35.80
CA ARG A 222 -2.10 -30.80 36.71
C ARG A 222 -2.04 -30.26 38.14
N ARG A 223 -1.45 -29.07 38.36
CA ARG A 223 -1.35 -28.45 39.69
C ARG A 223 -2.72 -28.23 40.34
N LEU A 224 -3.72 -27.77 39.59
CA LEU A 224 -5.10 -27.62 40.07
C LEU A 224 -5.74 -28.95 40.49
N LEU A 225 -5.59 -30.00 39.68
CA LEU A 225 -6.13 -31.32 40.01
C LEU A 225 -5.40 -31.91 41.23
N VAL A 226 -4.07 -31.76 41.34
CA VAL A 226 -3.28 -32.17 42.52
C VAL A 226 -3.76 -31.45 43.79
N GLY A 227 -3.85 -30.12 43.75
CA GLY A 227 -4.33 -29.31 44.88
C GLY A 227 -5.76 -29.65 45.29
N ALA A 228 -6.64 -29.95 44.32
CA ALA A 228 -8.00 -30.40 44.60
C ALA A 228 -8.07 -31.79 45.23
N VAL A 229 -7.24 -32.74 44.78
CA VAL A 229 -7.12 -34.06 45.41
C VAL A 229 -6.61 -33.92 46.84
N GLN A 230 -5.62 -33.05 47.09
CA GLN A 230 -5.13 -32.77 48.45
C GLN A 230 -6.24 -32.17 49.33
N ARG A 231 -6.94 -31.12 48.87
CA ARG A 231 -8.00 -30.44 49.62
C ARG A 231 -9.15 -31.35 49.99
N LEU A 232 -9.67 -32.10 49.02
CA LEU A 232 -10.84 -32.96 49.22
C LEU A 232 -10.49 -34.25 50.00
N SER A 233 -9.21 -34.64 50.03
CA SER A 233 -8.71 -35.73 50.88
C SER A 233 -8.27 -35.28 52.28
N GLY A 234 -8.33 -33.97 52.60
CA GLY A 234 -7.89 -33.42 53.88
C GLY A 234 -6.37 -33.37 54.08
N ALA A 235 -5.58 -33.43 53.00
CA ALA A 235 -4.12 -33.54 53.02
C ALA A 235 -3.37 -32.19 52.85
N GLY A 236 -4.09 -31.07 52.88
CA GLY A 236 -3.57 -29.73 52.55
C GLY A 236 -4.29 -29.13 51.34
N GLY A 237 -3.67 -28.19 50.64
CA GLY A 237 -4.25 -27.57 49.44
C GLY A 237 -5.23 -26.41 49.71
N ASP A 238 -5.44 -25.59 48.68
CA ASP A 238 -6.17 -24.32 48.77
C ASP A 238 -7.69 -24.53 48.94
N PRO A 239 -8.38 -23.69 49.73
CA PRO A 239 -9.83 -23.79 49.95
C PRO A 239 -10.67 -23.14 48.86
N VAL A 240 -10.11 -22.15 48.17
CA VAL A 240 -10.76 -21.30 47.18
C VAL A 240 -9.80 -21.12 46.02
N VAL A 241 -10.23 -21.41 44.80
CA VAL A 241 -9.43 -21.20 43.58
C VAL A 241 -10.20 -20.32 42.61
N GLN A 242 -9.59 -19.21 42.22
CA GLN A 242 -10.12 -18.35 41.16
C GLN A 242 -9.51 -18.75 39.82
N LEU A 243 -10.33 -19.25 38.90
CA LEU A 243 -9.92 -19.50 37.52
C LEU A 243 -9.92 -18.18 36.75
N GLN A 244 -8.81 -17.45 36.83
CA GLN A 244 -8.51 -16.34 35.94
C GLN A 244 -8.08 -16.88 34.57
N THR A 245 -8.60 -16.34 33.48
CA THR A 245 -8.05 -16.59 32.14
C THR A 245 -8.09 -15.33 31.28
N ASN A 246 -6.91 -14.83 30.91
CA ASN A 246 -6.76 -13.77 29.90
C ASN A 246 -7.24 -14.22 28.50
N PHE A 247 -7.46 -15.53 28.29
CA PHE A 247 -7.80 -16.11 26.99
C PHE A 247 -8.97 -17.10 27.10
N GLY A 248 -10.02 -16.86 26.32
CA GLY A 248 -11.26 -17.67 26.36
C GLY A 248 -11.07 -19.14 25.98
N GLY A 249 -11.68 -20.03 26.76
CA GLY A 249 -11.72 -21.49 26.54
C GLY A 249 -11.23 -22.35 27.70
N GLY A 250 -10.52 -21.78 28.69
CA GLY A 250 -9.88 -22.55 29.77
C GLY A 250 -10.73 -22.84 31.02
N LYS A 251 -11.57 -21.88 31.46
CA LYS A 251 -12.24 -21.92 32.79
C LYS A 251 -13.19 -23.11 32.94
N THR A 252 -14.25 -23.14 32.14
CA THR A 252 -15.26 -24.21 32.15
C THR A 252 -14.67 -25.58 31.81
N HIS A 253 -13.61 -25.65 31.01
CA HIS A 253 -12.89 -26.89 30.74
C HIS A 253 -12.12 -27.41 31.96
N SER A 254 -11.48 -26.53 32.72
CA SER A 254 -10.80 -26.89 33.99
C SER A 254 -11.80 -27.29 35.08
N MET A 255 -12.97 -26.62 35.12
CA MET A 255 -14.09 -27.02 35.97
C MET A 255 -14.65 -28.41 35.60
N LEU A 256 -14.76 -28.74 34.31
CA LEU A 256 -15.15 -30.07 33.87
C LEU A 256 -14.12 -31.15 34.25
N ALA A 257 -12.82 -30.84 34.17
CA ALA A 257 -11.78 -31.78 34.62
C ALA A 257 -11.91 -32.11 36.11
N LEU A 258 -12.20 -31.12 36.95
CA LEU A 258 -12.52 -31.33 38.37
C LEU A 258 -13.84 -32.09 38.57
N TYR A 259 -14.90 -31.71 37.85
CA TYR A 259 -16.21 -32.36 37.92
C TYR A 259 -16.12 -33.86 37.56
N HIS A 260 -15.29 -34.21 36.57
CA HIS A 260 -15.08 -35.58 36.12
C HIS A 260 -14.11 -36.37 36.99
N LEU A 261 -13.03 -35.76 37.49
CA LEU A 261 -12.12 -36.40 38.45
C LEU A 261 -12.88 -36.89 39.69
N PHE A 262 -13.86 -36.12 40.15
CA PHE A 262 -14.70 -36.45 41.31
C PHE A 262 -16.08 -37.01 40.93
N SER A 263 -16.22 -37.59 39.72
CA SER A 263 -17.46 -38.19 39.24
C SER A 263 -17.82 -39.54 39.87
N GLY A 264 -16.83 -40.24 40.43
CA GLY A 264 -16.93 -41.66 40.79
C GLY A 264 -16.46 -42.62 39.69
N ALA A 265 -16.02 -42.11 38.53
CA ALA A 265 -15.29 -42.89 37.53
C ALA A 265 -13.99 -43.48 38.11
N ASN A 266 -13.58 -44.63 37.59
CA ASN A 266 -12.36 -45.32 38.01
C ASN A 266 -11.11 -44.51 37.58
N PRO A 267 -10.24 -44.05 38.50
CA PRO A 267 -9.06 -43.26 38.13
C PRO A 267 -8.08 -43.96 37.18
N ALA A 268 -8.07 -45.30 37.14
CA ALA A 268 -7.25 -46.08 36.21
C ALA A 268 -7.76 -46.03 34.75
N GLU A 269 -9.00 -45.57 34.53
CA GLU A 269 -9.61 -45.38 33.21
C GLU A 269 -9.48 -43.93 32.70
N LEU A 270 -8.88 -43.02 33.50
CA LEU A 270 -8.72 -41.60 33.20
C LEU A 270 -7.25 -41.27 32.87
N PRO A 271 -6.86 -41.08 31.60
CA PRO A 271 -5.46 -40.89 31.21
C PRO A 271 -4.74 -39.75 31.94
N GLY A 272 -3.66 -40.08 32.66
CA GLY A 272 -2.80 -39.13 33.37
C GLY A 272 -3.26 -38.76 34.79
N VAL A 273 -4.43 -39.25 35.25
CA VAL A 273 -4.92 -39.07 36.62
C VAL A 273 -4.11 -39.93 37.62
N ASP A 274 -3.58 -41.06 37.17
CA ASP A 274 -2.58 -41.87 37.89
C ASP A 274 -1.40 -41.02 38.39
N ALA A 275 -0.84 -40.20 37.49
CA ALA A 275 0.27 -39.31 37.77
C ALA A 275 -0.16 -38.07 38.60
N VAL A 276 -1.44 -37.69 38.60
CA VAL A 276 -1.98 -36.65 39.51
C VAL A 276 -2.14 -37.20 40.92
N MET A 277 -2.66 -38.42 41.07
CA MET A 277 -2.82 -39.09 42.36
C MET A 277 -1.47 -39.39 43.04
N ALA A 278 -0.47 -39.82 42.25
CA ALA A 278 0.89 -40.04 42.74
C ALA A 278 1.54 -38.73 43.24
N GLU A 279 1.40 -37.63 42.49
CA GLU A 279 1.92 -36.31 42.86
C GLU A 279 1.19 -35.71 44.06
N ALA A 280 -0.12 -35.96 44.20
CA ALA A 280 -0.91 -35.59 45.37
C ALA A 280 -0.61 -36.45 46.62
N GLY A 281 0.06 -37.60 46.47
CA GLY A 281 0.34 -38.55 47.56
C GLY A 281 -0.86 -39.38 48.02
N VAL A 282 -1.91 -39.50 47.20
CA VAL A 282 -3.22 -40.06 47.58
C VAL A 282 -3.52 -41.36 46.82
N ALA A 283 -3.69 -42.47 47.56
CA ALA A 283 -3.90 -43.81 46.96
C ALA A 283 -5.34 -44.07 46.46
N ARG A 284 -6.34 -43.31 46.90
CA ARG A 284 -7.75 -43.41 46.47
C ARG A 284 -8.41 -42.05 46.56
N LEU A 285 -9.18 -41.66 45.54
CA LEU A 285 -9.98 -40.44 45.60
C LEU A 285 -11.13 -40.60 46.61
N PRO A 286 -11.46 -39.54 47.38
CA PRO A 286 -12.64 -39.52 48.24
C PRO A 286 -13.94 -39.50 47.43
N ALA A 287 -15.04 -39.93 48.03
CA ALA A 287 -16.38 -39.65 47.51
C ALA A 287 -16.75 -38.20 47.81
N VAL A 288 -16.99 -37.39 46.77
CA VAL A 288 -17.17 -35.93 46.88
C VAL A 288 -18.55 -35.51 46.40
N ARG A 289 -19.24 -34.67 47.17
CA ARG A 289 -20.46 -33.98 46.70
C ARG A 289 -20.08 -32.86 45.73
N ARG A 290 -20.64 -32.88 44.52
CA ARG A 290 -20.36 -31.88 43.47
C ARG A 290 -21.55 -30.93 43.34
N VAL A 291 -21.34 -29.65 43.62
CA VAL A 291 -22.29 -28.55 43.41
C VAL A 291 -21.85 -27.75 42.19
N VAL A 292 -22.80 -27.41 41.33
CA VAL A 292 -22.60 -26.63 40.09
C VAL A 292 -23.60 -25.48 40.07
N LEU A 293 -23.06 -24.25 40.15
CA LEU A 293 -23.81 -23.01 40.01
C LEU A 293 -23.34 -22.32 38.73
N VAL A 294 -24.27 -21.99 37.82
CA VAL A 294 -23.94 -21.32 36.54
C VAL A 294 -24.80 -20.08 36.38
N GLY A 295 -24.17 -18.90 36.43
CA GLY A 295 -24.86 -17.61 36.54
C GLY A 295 -25.71 -17.21 35.32
N ASN A 296 -25.43 -17.79 34.16
CA ASN A 296 -26.23 -17.64 32.94
C ASN A 296 -27.37 -18.70 32.79
N LYS A 297 -27.59 -19.54 33.81
CA LYS A 297 -28.58 -20.63 33.81
C LYS A 297 -29.55 -20.58 35.00
N ILE A 298 -29.10 -20.11 36.16
CA ILE A 298 -29.94 -19.90 37.33
C ILE A 298 -30.57 -18.50 37.24
N SER A 299 -31.90 -18.41 37.21
CA SER A 299 -32.60 -17.11 37.14
C SER A 299 -32.69 -16.46 38.53
N PRO A 300 -32.31 -15.18 38.69
CA PRO A 300 -32.54 -14.45 39.94
C PRO A 300 -33.99 -13.98 40.12
N GLY A 301 -34.78 -13.92 39.04
CA GLY A 301 -36.16 -13.43 39.07
C GLY A 301 -37.22 -14.50 39.31
N ASN A 302 -36.91 -15.77 38.98
CA ASN A 302 -37.89 -16.86 38.91
C ASN A 302 -37.46 -18.06 39.77
N PRO A 303 -38.07 -18.29 40.95
CA PRO A 303 -37.78 -19.44 41.80
C PRO A 303 -38.09 -20.78 41.13
N VAL A 304 -37.17 -21.75 41.27
CA VAL A 304 -37.23 -23.05 40.58
C VAL A 304 -37.75 -24.14 41.53
N THR A 305 -38.79 -24.87 41.12
CA THR A 305 -39.26 -26.07 41.82
C THR A 305 -38.45 -27.29 41.37
N LYS A 306 -37.88 -28.02 42.34
CA LYS A 306 -37.05 -29.20 42.17
C LYS A 306 -37.89 -30.49 42.12
N PRO A 307 -37.33 -31.63 41.63
CA PRO A 307 -38.06 -32.89 41.53
C PRO A 307 -38.61 -33.47 42.85
N ASP A 308 -38.08 -33.04 44.00
CA ASP A 308 -38.54 -33.42 45.36
C ASP A 308 -39.59 -32.45 45.95
N GLY A 309 -40.07 -31.50 45.14
CA GLY A 309 -41.02 -30.46 45.53
C GLY A 309 -40.40 -29.27 46.27
N THR A 310 -39.07 -29.25 46.49
CA THR A 310 -38.38 -28.09 47.07
C THR A 310 -38.44 -26.90 46.11
N ARG A 311 -38.86 -25.73 46.58
CA ARG A 311 -38.80 -24.48 45.79
C ARG A 311 -37.55 -23.71 46.21
N VAL A 312 -36.70 -23.37 45.25
CA VAL A 312 -35.41 -22.69 45.48
C VAL A 312 -35.45 -21.28 44.88
N HIS A 313 -35.04 -20.28 45.65
CA HIS A 313 -35.08 -18.86 45.28
C HIS A 313 -33.70 -18.26 44.95
N THR A 314 -32.62 -18.79 45.54
CA THR A 314 -31.29 -18.16 45.58
C THR A 314 -30.14 -19.12 45.22
N LEU A 315 -28.93 -18.59 45.02
CA LEU A 315 -27.70 -19.40 44.86
C LEU A 315 -27.35 -20.24 46.11
N TRP A 316 -27.66 -19.78 47.33
CA TRP A 316 -27.43 -20.58 48.54
C TRP A 316 -28.45 -21.70 48.69
N GLY A 317 -29.73 -21.43 48.39
CA GLY A 317 -30.77 -22.46 48.31
C GLY A 317 -30.41 -23.56 47.30
N GLU A 318 -29.91 -23.17 46.12
CA GLU A 318 -29.42 -24.10 45.10
C GLU A 318 -28.23 -24.93 45.61
N LEU A 319 -27.24 -24.28 46.22
CA LEU A 319 -26.06 -24.93 46.79
C LEU A 319 -26.43 -25.97 47.85
N ALA A 320 -27.30 -25.63 48.79
CA ALA A 320 -27.72 -26.57 49.84
C ALA A 320 -28.52 -27.73 49.23
N TRP A 321 -29.45 -27.45 48.31
CA TRP A 321 -30.23 -28.50 47.66
C TRP A 321 -29.35 -29.46 46.84
N GLN A 322 -28.35 -28.98 46.10
CA GLN A 322 -27.42 -29.87 45.39
C GLN A 322 -26.49 -30.64 46.35
N LEU A 323 -26.11 -30.04 47.49
CA LEU A 323 -25.19 -30.64 48.46
C LEU A 323 -25.83 -31.82 49.24
N GLY A 324 -27.08 -31.66 49.69
CA GLY A 324 -27.77 -32.64 50.56
C GLY A 324 -29.29 -32.74 50.35
N GLY A 325 -29.82 -32.27 49.22
CA GLY A 325 -31.25 -32.28 48.91
C GLY A 325 -32.06 -31.43 49.88
N ARG A 326 -33.35 -31.74 49.98
CA ARG A 326 -34.29 -31.09 50.91
C ARG A 326 -33.81 -31.02 52.37
N GLN A 327 -33.05 -32.01 52.86
CA GLN A 327 -32.53 -32.02 54.25
C GLN A 327 -31.44 -30.97 54.51
N ALA A 328 -30.66 -30.61 53.48
CA ALA A 328 -29.73 -29.50 53.56
C ALA A 328 -30.45 -28.17 53.34
N TYR A 329 -31.36 -28.11 52.36
CA TYR A 329 -32.17 -26.92 52.08
C TYR A 329 -32.96 -26.42 53.29
N GLU A 330 -33.67 -27.30 54.01
CA GLU A 330 -34.54 -26.91 55.15
C GLU A 330 -33.75 -26.18 56.27
N ARG A 331 -32.42 -26.37 56.38
CA ARG A 331 -31.57 -25.64 57.34
C ARG A 331 -31.39 -24.16 57.02
N ILE A 332 -31.39 -23.80 55.73
CA ILE A 332 -31.21 -22.42 55.24
C ILE A 332 -32.48 -21.89 54.57
N ARG A 333 -33.60 -22.60 54.66
CA ARG A 333 -34.86 -22.27 53.98
C ARG A 333 -35.37 -20.88 54.36
N ALA A 334 -35.20 -20.47 55.61
CA ALA A 334 -35.56 -19.12 56.04
C ALA A 334 -34.70 -18.03 55.37
N ASP A 335 -33.47 -18.36 54.97
CA ASP A 335 -32.54 -17.45 54.28
C ASP A 335 -32.77 -17.45 52.77
N ASP A 336 -33.23 -18.56 52.19
CA ASP A 336 -33.66 -18.65 50.79
C ASP A 336 -35.01 -17.93 50.58
N GLU A 337 -36.03 -18.22 51.40
CA GLU A 337 -37.36 -17.60 51.32
C GLU A 337 -37.34 -16.08 51.60
N ARG A 338 -36.34 -15.57 52.32
CA ARG A 338 -36.14 -14.13 52.61
C ARG A 338 -35.05 -13.48 51.76
N ALA A 339 -34.35 -14.26 50.93
CA ALA A 339 -33.16 -13.85 50.19
C ALA A 339 -32.09 -13.13 51.04
N THR A 340 -31.78 -13.66 52.22
CA THR A 340 -30.73 -13.18 53.12
C THR A 340 -29.53 -14.12 53.15
N ASN A 341 -28.34 -13.63 53.53
CA ASN A 341 -27.13 -14.45 53.61
C ASN A 341 -27.20 -15.46 54.79
N PRO A 342 -27.12 -16.79 54.56
CA PRO A 342 -27.19 -17.80 55.62
C PRO A 342 -25.94 -17.89 56.54
N GLY A 343 -24.87 -17.15 56.24
CA GLY A 343 -23.70 -17.01 57.13
C GLY A 343 -23.00 -18.33 57.47
N ASP A 344 -22.69 -18.53 58.74
CA ASP A 344 -21.92 -19.69 59.24
C ASP A 344 -22.65 -21.03 59.04
N THR A 345 -23.96 -21.02 58.77
CA THR A 345 -24.73 -22.22 58.39
C THR A 345 -24.14 -22.91 57.15
N LEU A 346 -23.46 -22.17 56.26
CA LEU A 346 -22.71 -22.72 55.12
C LEU A 346 -21.56 -23.61 55.57
N ARG A 347 -20.82 -23.23 56.63
CA ARG A 347 -19.75 -24.04 57.21
C ARG A 347 -20.31 -25.31 57.82
N GLU A 348 -21.45 -25.23 58.52
CA GLU A 348 -22.11 -26.40 59.09
C GLU A 348 -22.63 -27.37 58.01
N LEU A 349 -23.14 -26.85 56.90
CA LEU A 349 -23.51 -27.65 55.73
C LEU A 349 -22.30 -28.35 55.11
N PHE A 350 -21.19 -27.64 54.89
CA PHE A 350 -19.97 -28.24 54.35
C PHE A 350 -19.35 -29.29 55.28
N VAL A 351 -19.36 -29.08 56.60
CA VAL A 351 -18.88 -30.08 57.57
C VAL A 351 -19.83 -31.29 57.64
N ALA A 352 -21.14 -31.11 57.52
CA ALA A 352 -22.13 -32.20 57.61
C ALA A 352 -22.26 -33.05 56.33
N TYR A 353 -21.95 -32.48 55.16
CA TYR A 353 -22.14 -33.14 53.85
C TYR A 353 -20.85 -33.26 53.02
N GLY A 354 -19.70 -32.82 53.54
CA GLY A 354 -18.40 -32.91 52.88
C GLY A 354 -17.76 -34.32 52.90
N PRO A 355 -16.70 -34.57 52.11
CA PRO A 355 -16.01 -33.61 51.25
C PRO A 355 -16.85 -33.11 50.08
N CYS A 356 -16.68 -31.84 49.72
CA CYS A 356 -17.51 -31.21 48.69
C CYS A 356 -16.73 -30.26 47.76
N LEU A 357 -17.08 -30.30 46.48
CA LEU A 357 -16.56 -29.45 45.41
C LEU A 357 -17.70 -28.51 44.97
N VAL A 358 -17.49 -27.20 45.09
CA VAL A 358 -18.44 -26.17 44.65
C VAL A 358 -17.86 -25.44 43.44
N LEU A 359 -18.48 -25.62 42.28
CA LEU A 359 -18.09 -24.96 41.03
C LEU A 359 -19.06 -23.82 40.73
N VAL A 360 -18.55 -22.59 40.60
CA VAL A 360 -19.35 -21.39 40.30
C VAL A 360 -18.87 -20.75 39.00
N ASP A 361 -19.55 -21.06 37.88
CA ASP A 361 -19.26 -20.45 36.59
C ASP A 361 -20.13 -19.20 36.34
N GLU A 362 -19.59 -18.21 35.64
CA GLU A 362 -20.31 -17.00 35.22
C GLU A 362 -20.98 -16.18 36.35
N TRP A 363 -20.39 -16.12 37.55
CA TRP A 363 -21.00 -15.43 38.72
C TRP A 363 -21.27 -13.94 38.47
N VAL A 364 -20.39 -13.23 37.77
CA VAL A 364 -20.59 -11.82 37.37
C VAL A 364 -21.88 -11.65 36.56
N ALA A 365 -22.20 -12.62 35.71
CA ALA A 365 -23.39 -12.58 34.86
C ALA A 365 -24.70 -12.80 35.64
N TYR A 366 -24.65 -13.50 36.79
CA TYR A 366 -25.76 -13.53 37.76
C TYR A 366 -25.85 -12.22 38.54
N ALA A 367 -24.73 -11.78 39.14
CA ALA A 367 -24.71 -10.61 40.02
C ALA A 367 -25.20 -9.33 39.32
N ARG A 368 -24.82 -9.10 38.04
CA ARG A 368 -25.24 -7.92 37.26
C ARG A 368 -26.76 -7.84 36.99
N GLN A 369 -27.50 -8.94 37.15
CA GLN A 369 -28.97 -8.98 36.97
C GLN A 369 -29.75 -8.56 38.23
N LEU A 370 -29.12 -8.51 39.41
CA LEU A 370 -29.80 -8.18 40.65
C LEU A 370 -29.90 -6.68 40.85
N HIS A 371 -31.04 -6.18 41.33
CA HIS A 371 -31.23 -4.76 41.62
C HIS A 371 -30.76 -4.40 43.03
N ASP A 372 -30.69 -3.09 43.32
CA ASP A 372 -30.23 -2.60 44.63
C ASP A 372 -31.38 -2.58 45.67
N GLU A 373 -32.63 -2.49 45.21
CA GLU A 373 -33.83 -2.33 46.04
C GLU A 373 -34.41 -3.63 46.63
N GLY A 374 -34.00 -4.81 46.13
CA GLY A 374 -34.41 -6.12 46.69
C GLY A 374 -35.81 -6.59 46.26
N ASP A 375 -36.25 -6.20 45.08
CA ASP A 375 -37.50 -6.60 44.43
C ASP A 375 -37.50 -8.04 43.85
N LEU A 376 -36.31 -8.61 43.61
CA LEU A 376 -36.14 -9.94 43.02
C LEU A 376 -36.08 -11.04 44.09
N PRO A 377 -36.65 -12.25 43.85
CA PRO A 377 -36.62 -13.37 44.79
C PRO A 377 -35.21 -13.87 45.19
N ALA A 378 -34.18 -13.54 44.41
CA ALA A 378 -32.78 -13.83 44.73
C ALA A 378 -32.07 -12.76 45.60
N GLY A 379 -32.80 -11.72 46.03
CA GLY A 379 -32.31 -10.66 46.91
C GLY A 379 -31.74 -9.47 46.14
N ASN A 380 -30.93 -8.66 46.82
CA ASN A 380 -30.30 -7.48 46.22
C ASN A 380 -28.81 -7.69 45.90
N PHE A 381 -28.25 -6.71 45.18
CA PHE A 381 -26.86 -6.69 44.73
C PHE A 381 -25.85 -6.84 45.90
N GLU A 382 -26.04 -6.11 46.99
CA GLU A 382 -25.15 -6.13 48.17
C GLU A 382 -25.15 -7.49 48.92
N THR A 383 -26.30 -8.16 49.00
CA THR A 383 -26.40 -9.47 49.65
C THR A 383 -25.54 -10.53 48.95
N GLN A 384 -25.34 -10.47 47.63
CA GLN A 384 -24.48 -11.44 46.93
C GLN A 384 -23.00 -11.32 47.28
N PHE A 385 -22.46 -10.11 47.48
CA PHE A 385 -21.06 -9.96 47.90
C PHE A 385 -20.88 -10.42 49.35
N THR A 386 -21.89 -10.18 50.19
CA THR A 386 -21.94 -10.70 51.57
C THR A 386 -21.99 -12.23 51.59
N PHE A 387 -22.80 -12.85 50.71
CA PHE A 387 -22.83 -14.30 50.51
C PHE A 387 -21.50 -14.83 49.97
N ALA A 388 -20.88 -14.16 48.99
CA ALA A 388 -19.58 -14.57 48.44
C ALA A 388 -18.49 -14.60 49.52
N GLN A 389 -18.47 -13.62 50.43
CA GLN A 389 -17.55 -13.59 51.57
C GLN A 389 -17.86 -14.69 52.60
N ALA A 390 -19.13 -14.97 52.89
CA ALA A 390 -19.50 -16.07 53.77
C ALA A 390 -19.15 -17.44 53.16
N LEU A 391 -19.31 -17.60 51.84
CA LEU A 391 -19.00 -18.82 51.10
C LEU A 391 -17.49 -19.12 51.09
N THR A 392 -16.64 -18.13 50.88
CA THR A 392 -15.18 -18.30 50.85
C THR A 392 -14.62 -18.65 52.24
N GLU A 393 -15.07 -17.97 53.30
CA GLU A 393 -14.66 -18.31 54.67
C GLU A 393 -15.26 -19.66 55.15
N ALA A 394 -16.50 -20.00 54.77
CA ALA A 394 -17.08 -21.31 55.07
C ALA A 394 -16.31 -22.46 54.38
N ALA A 395 -15.96 -22.32 53.10
CA ALA A 395 -15.18 -23.32 52.36
C ALA A 395 -13.78 -23.53 52.97
N LYS A 396 -13.16 -22.43 53.42
CA LYS A 396 -11.89 -22.40 54.16
C LYS A 396 -11.97 -23.14 55.50
N LEU A 397 -12.94 -22.78 56.34
CA LEU A 397 -13.13 -23.34 57.69
C LEU A 397 -13.61 -24.80 57.71
N ALA A 398 -14.28 -25.28 56.66
CA ALA A 398 -14.76 -26.67 56.59
C ALA A 398 -13.64 -27.72 56.40
N GLY A 399 -12.43 -27.31 56.01
CA GLY A 399 -11.25 -28.20 55.88
C GLY A 399 -11.24 -29.11 54.65
N ASN A 400 -12.37 -29.72 54.28
CA ASN A 400 -12.53 -30.65 53.15
C ASN A 400 -13.50 -30.14 52.05
N CYS A 401 -13.76 -28.83 52.03
CA CYS A 401 -14.50 -28.14 50.97
C CYS A 401 -13.52 -27.44 50.01
N LEU A 402 -13.79 -27.51 48.71
CA LEU A 402 -13.09 -26.74 47.67
C LEU A 402 -14.11 -25.91 46.88
N LEU A 403 -13.94 -24.58 46.91
CA LEU A 403 -14.68 -23.63 46.08
C LEU A 403 -13.84 -23.25 44.85
N VAL A 404 -14.40 -23.34 43.65
CA VAL A 404 -13.76 -22.91 42.40
C VAL A 404 -14.65 -21.94 41.65
N VAL A 405 -14.13 -20.76 41.34
CA VAL A 405 -14.89 -19.64 40.75
C VAL A 405 -14.31 -19.21 39.41
N SER A 406 -15.17 -19.03 38.42
CA SER A 406 -14.85 -18.41 37.12
C SER A 406 -15.14 -16.91 37.18
N LEU A 407 -14.14 -16.08 36.91
CA LEU A 407 -14.31 -14.64 36.70
C LEU A 407 -13.70 -14.22 35.35
N PRO A 408 -14.23 -13.18 34.68
CA PRO A 408 -13.54 -12.49 33.60
C PRO A 408 -12.16 -11.96 34.04
N ALA A 409 -11.21 -11.89 33.11
CA ALA A 409 -9.98 -11.12 33.30
C ALA A 409 -10.22 -9.63 33.01
N SER A 410 -9.40 -8.76 33.58
CA SER A 410 -9.42 -7.31 33.32
C SER A 410 -7.98 -6.78 33.43
N ASP A 411 -7.45 -6.23 32.34
CA ASP A 411 -6.08 -5.72 32.30
C ASP A 411 -6.02 -4.28 32.86
N GLU A 412 -5.60 -4.14 34.12
CA GLU A 412 -5.53 -2.85 34.84
C GLU A 412 -4.50 -1.85 34.26
N GLN A 413 -3.75 -2.21 33.22
CA GLN A 413 -2.63 -1.43 32.68
C GLN A 413 -2.97 -0.65 31.40
N GLY A 414 -3.80 0.39 31.57
CA GLY A 414 -3.65 1.70 30.89
C GLY A 414 -3.59 1.76 29.36
N SER A 415 -3.93 0.69 28.64
CA SER A 415 -3.78 0.60 27.20
C SER A 415 -4.99 1.19 26.44
N PRO A 416 -4.82 1.78 25.24
CA PRO A 416 -5.93 2.37 24.46
C PRO A 416 -7.00 1.39 23.95
N HIS A 417 -6.93 0.11 24.32
CA HIS A 417 -7.79 -0.98 23.84
C HIS A 417 -8.99 -1.27 24.76
N THR A 418 -9.29 -0.37 25.70
CA THR A 418 -10.22 -0.50 26.84
C THR A 418 -11.71 -0.65 26.47
N GLN A 419 -12.05 -0.87 25.19
CA GLN A 419 -13.43 -1.08 24.73
C GLN A 419 -13.85 -2.56 24.72
N ALA A 420 -12.91 -3.51 24.88
CA ALA A 420 -13.23 -4.94 24.89
C ALA A 420 -13.98 -5.35 26.17
N ASP A 421 -13.55 -4.84 27.33
CA ASP A 421 -14.04 -5.25 28.65
C ASP A 421 -15.55 -5.02 28.82
N ASP A 422 -16.08 -3.92 28.27
CA ASP A 422 -17.51 -3.58 28.38
C ASP A 422 -18.44 -4.61 27.72
N VAL A 423 -17.93 -5.42 26.78
CA VAL A 423 -18.72 -6.41 26.04
C VAL A 423 -18.82 -7.74 26.79
N GLU A 424 -17.73 -8.26 27.35
CA GLU A 424 -17.75 -9.51 28.15
C GLU A 424 -18.36 -9.27 29.54
N VAL A 425 -18.08 -8.11 30.15
CA VAL A 425 -18.51 -7.81 31.52
C VAL A 425 -19.95 -7.28 31.59
N GLY A 426 -20.48 -6.72 30.49
CA GLY A 426 -21.88 -6.29 30.40
C GLY A 426 -22.14 -4.89 31.00
N GLY A 427 -21.26 -3.94 30.73
CA GLY A 427 -21.40 -2.53 31.13
C GLY A 427 -21.21 -2.24 32.62
N ARG A 428 -21.67 -1.05 33.07
CA ARG A 428 -21.27 -0.43 34.35
C ARG A 428 -21.50 -1.31 35.59
N ARG A 429 -22.70 -1.89 35.76
CA ARG A 429 -23.01 -2.75 36.93
C ARG A 429 -22.27 -4.09 36.88
N GLY A 430 -21.92 -4.57 35.68
CA GLY A 430 -21.03 -5.72 35.50
C GLY A 430 -19.60 -5.43 35.96
N ARG A 431 -19.04 -4.27 35.58
CA ARG A 431 -17.68 -3.87 36.02
C ARG A 431 -17.60 -3.74 37.54
N GLU A 432 -18.61 -3.11 38.13
CA GLU A 432 -18.77 -3.02 39.59
C GLU A 432 -18.88 -4.41 40.25
N ALA A 433 -19.64 -5.34 39.66
CA ALA A 433 -19.76 -6.71 40.17
C ALA A 433 -18.44 -7.50 40.08
N LEU A 434 -17.70 -7.35 38.97
CA LEU A 434 -16.38 -7.97 38.79
C LEU A 434 -15.37 -7.44 39.82
N GLU A 435 -15.28 -6.13 39.98
CA GLU A 435 -14.37 -5.47 40.92
C GLU A 435 -14.67 -5.88 42.37
N ARG A 436 -15.95 -5.87 42.77
CA ARG A 436 -16.37 -6.30 44.11
C ARG A 436 -16.11 -7.79 44.35
N LEU A 437 -16.41 -8.69 43.39
CA LEU A 437 -16.09 -10.12 43.52
C LEU A 437 -14.58 -10.39 43.59
N ARG A 438 -13.76 -9.70 42.78
CA ARG A 438 -12.29 -9.77 42.87
C ARG A 438 -11.77 -9.31 44.23
N ASN A 439 -12.32 -8.22 44.78
CA ASN A 439 -11.92 -7.70 46.11
C ASN A 439 -12.28 -8.64 47.28
N VAL A 440 -13.32 -9.47 47.13
CA VAL A 440 -13.71 -10.51 48.11
C VAL A 440 -12.86 -11.78 47.96
N ILE A 441 -12.62 -12.24 46.74
CA ILE A 441 -11.99 -13.55 46.45
C ILE A 441 -10.46 -13.47 46.42
N GLY A 442 -9.89 -12.42 45.82
CA GLY A 442 -8.44 -12.30 45.55
C GLY A 442 -7.53 -12.17 46.78
N ARG A 443 -8.09 -12.14 47.99
CA ARG A 443 -7.33 -12.18 49.26
C ARG A 443 -6.84 -13.59 49.65
N LEU A 444 -7.21 -14.61 48.87
CA LEU A 444 -6.98 -16.03 49.15
C LEU A 444 -6.30 -16.75 47.96
N GLU A 445 -5.70 -16.02 47.01
CA GLU A 445 -5.33 -16.53 45.69
C GLU A 445 -4.01 -17.32 45.63
N SER A 446 -4.03 -18.45 44.92
CA SER A 446 -2.85 -19.06 44.29
C SER A 446 -2.88 -18.81 42.77
N SER A 447 -1.78 -18.31 42.20
CA SER A 447 -1.80 -17.72 40.85
C SER A 447 -1.83 -18.77 39.73
N TRP A 448 -2.93 -18.78 38.98
CA TRP A 448 -3.11 -19.61 37.79
C TRP A 448 -2.32 -19.06 36.60
N ARG A 449 -1.57 -19.91 35.89
CA ARG A 449 -0.82 -19.53 34.68
C ARG A 449 -1.52 -19.99 33.41
N PRO A 450 -1.50 -19.21 32.31
CA PRO A 450 -1.86 -19.71 30.99
C PRO A 450 -0.93 -20.84 30.53
N ALA A 451 -1.45 -21.74 29.70
CA ALA A 451 -0.66 -22.80 29.06
C ALA A 451 0.38 -22.25 28.08
N SER A 452 1.49 -22.96 27.92
CA SER A 452 2.56 -22.57 26.97
C SER A 452 2.15 -22.79 25.51
N ALA A 453 2.86 -22.18 24.57
CA ALA A 453 2.66 -22.43 23.14
C ALA A 453 2.88 -23.92 22.78
N GLU A 454 3.86 -24.57 23.42
CA GLU A 454 4.21 -25.98 23.20
C GLU A 454 3.13 -26.93 23.74
N GLU A 455 2.53 -26.60 24.89
CA GLU A 455 1.34 -27.29 25.39
C GLU A 455 0.13 -27.08 24.46
N GLY A 456 0.03 -25.90 23.84
CA GLY A 456 -0.95 -25.60 22.79
C GLY A 456 -0.91 -26.59 21.62
N PHE A 457 0.28 -27.06 21.22
CA PHE A 457 0.42 -28.04 20.14
C PHE A 457 -0.23 -29.38 20.52
N GLU A 458 0.04 -29.89 21.74
CA GLU A 458 -0.58 -31.13 22.24
C GLU A 458 -2.09 -31.00 22.46
N ILE A 459 -2.57 -29.85 22.96
CA ILE A 459 -4.01 -29.57 23.11
C ILE A 459 -4.71 -29.67 21.75
N VAL A 460 -4.18 -29.01 20.72
CA VAL A 460 -4.77 -29.04 19.37
C VAL A 460 -4.64 -30.43 18.75
N ARG A 461 -3.49 -31.10 18.91
CA ARG A 461 -3.26 -32.46 18.39
C ARG A 461 -4.28 -33.46 18.94
N ARG A 462 -4.49 -33.50 20.26
CA ARG A 462 -5.46 -34.44 20.90
C ARG A 462 -6.92 -34.14 20.57
N ARG A 463 -7.26 -32.86 20.37
CA ARG A 463 -8.63 -32.44 20.01
C ARG A 463 -8.99 -32.67 18.55
N LEU A 464 -8.03 -32.72 17.63
CA LEU A 464 -8.30 -32.87 16.20
C LEU A 464 -7.92 -34.25 15.63
N PHE A 465 -7.02 -34.98 16.30
CA PHE A 465 -6.54 -36.30 15.85
C PHE A 465 -6.72 -37.41 16.89
N GLN A 466 -7.00 -38.60 16.36
CA GLN A 466 -6.99 -39.85 17.12
C GLN A 466 -5.55 -40.20 17.59
N PRO A 467 -5.39 -41.07 18.60
CA PRO A 467 -4.09 -41.64 18.96
C PRO A 467 -3.37 -42.28 17.76
N ILE A 468 -2.03 -42.25 17.78
CA ILE A 468 -1.21 -42.88 16.75
C ILE A 468 -1.06 -44.37 17.09
N ASP A 469 -1.87 -45.22 16.45
CA ASP A 469 -1.82 -46.67 16.70
C ASP A 469 -0.66 -47.35 15.96
N GLY A 470 0.21 -48.05 16.69
CA GLY A 470 1.24 -48.94 16.16
C GLY A 470 2.64 -48.33 16.04
N SER A 471 3.66 -49.15 16.32
CA SER A 471 5.08 -48.74 16.36
C SER A 471 5.64 -48.28 15.02
N ASP A 472 5.16 -48.82 13.89
CA ASP A 472 5.52 -48.33 12.55
C ASP A 472 5.10 -46.86 12.39
N LYS A 473 3.88 -46.48 12.78
CA LYS A 473 3.39 -45.09 12.60
C LYS A 473 4.20 -44.08 13.43
N PHE A 474 4.57 -44.42 14.67
CA PHE A 474 5.51 -43.63 15.46
C PHE A 474 6.90 -43.53 14.79
N THR A 475 7.35 -44.60 14.14
CA THR A 475 8.61 -44.59 13.37
C THR A 475 8.51 -43.68 12.14
N GLN A 476 7.39 -43.70 11.41
CA GLN A 476 7.16 -42.80 10.27
C GLN A 476 7.12 -41.32 10.69
N ARG A 477 6.46 -41.00 11.81
CA ARG A 477 6.50 -39.66 12.43
C ARG A 477 7.95 -39.20 12.68
N ASP A 478 8.73 -40.05 13.33
CA ASP A 478 10.10 -39.74 13.73
C ASP A 478 11.05 -39.61 12.53
N LEU A 479 10.85 -40.40 11.48
CA LEU A 479 11.55 -40.26 10.19
C LEU A 479 11.23 -38.92 9.53
N THR A 480 9.96 -38.52 9.45
CA THR A 480 9.56 -37.21 8.90
C THR A 480 10.17 -36.05 9.70
N ALA A 481 10.07 -36.07 11.04
CA ALA A 481 10.65 -35.02 11.87
C ALA A 481 12.17 -34.89 11.67
N ARG A 482 12.88 -36.02 11.63
CA ARG A 482 14.33 -36.06 11.38
C ARG A 482 14.70 -35.56 9.98
N ALA A 483 13.88 -35.84 8.97
CA ALA A 483 14.11 -35.36 7.59
C ALA A 483 13.98 -33.83 7.48
N PHE A 484 13.01 -33.22 8.16
CA PHE A 484 12.93 -31.75 8.26
C PHE A 484 14.10 -31.16 9.07
N ALA A 485 14.50 -31.78 10.20
CA ALA A 485 15.67 -31.34 10.95
C ALA A 485 16.99 -31.45 10.15
N GLU A 486 17.12 -32.45 9.26
CA GLU A 486 18.26 -32.57 8.35
C GLU A 486 18.24 -31.50 7.25
N LEU A 487 17.07 -31.18 6.69
CA LEU A 487 16.89 -30.07 5.73
C LEU A 487 17.38 -28.75 6.35
N TYR A 488 16.97 -28.42 7.57
CA TYR A 488 17.34 -27.17 8.25
C TYR A 488 18.82 -27.12 8.67
N ARG A 489 19.40 -28.24 9.11
CA ARG A 489 20.84 -28.33 9.44
C ARG A 489 21.73 -28.23 8.19
N SER A 490 21.35 -28.89 7.09
CA SER A 490 22.13 -28.88 5.84
C SER A 490 22.04 -27.55 5.07
N ASN A 491 20.99 -26.75 5.29
CA ASN A 491 20.75 -25.48 4.59
C ASN A 491 20.70 -24.30 5.58
N SER A 492 21.51 -24.29 6.64
CA SER A 492 21.35 -23.39 7.80
C SER A 492 21.52 -21.89 7.52
N ALA A 493 21.86 -21.48 6.29
CA ALA A 493 21.86 -20.08 5.85
C ALA A 493 20.48 -19.61 5.34
N GLU A 494 19.63 -20.54 4.90
CA GLU A 494 18.32 -20.30 4.26
C GLU A 494 17.14 -20.32 5.25
N PHE A 495 17.37 -20.80 6.48
CA PHE A 495 16.35 -20.99 7.52
C PHE A 495 16.70 -20.22 8.82
N PRO A 496 15.73 -20.00 9.74
CA PRO A 496 16.00 -19.36 11.02
C PRO A 496 16.98 -20.15 11.90
N PRO A 497 17.82 -19.48 12.72
CA PRO A 497 18.91 -20.12 13.45
C PRO A 497 18.45 -21.15 14.48
N GLU A 498 17.23 -21.02 15.03
CA GLU A 498 16.63 -21.97 15.97
C GLU A 498 16.27 -23.32 15.32
N CYS A 499 16.03 -23.37 14.01
CA CYS A 499 15.56 -24.56 13.31
C CYS A 499 16.62 -25.66 13.13
N ARG A 500 17.89 -25.34 13.36
CA ARG A 500 19.01 -26.30 13.29
C ARG A 500 19.26 -27.06 14.61
N GLU A 501 18.58 -26.67 15.68
CA GLU A 501 18.81 -27.18 17.03
C GLU A 501 17.96 -28.43 17.32
N ALA A 502 18.47 -29.32 18.18
CA ALA A 502 17.82 -30.62 18.45
C ALA A 502 16.43 -30.48 19.07
N ASP A 503 16.15 -29.37 19.75
CA ASP A 503 14.84 -29.09 20.35
C ASP A 503 13.79 -28.71 19.28
N TYR A 504 14.18 -28.18 18.12
CA TYR A 504 13.23 -27.96 17.03
C TYR A 504 12.74 -29.29 16.43
N GLU A 505 13.59 -30.33 16.38
CA GLU A 505 13.13 -31.68 16.01
C GLU A 505 12.11 -32.24 17.03
N LYS A 506 12.32 -31.99 18.33
CA LYS A 506 11.34 -32.36 19.37
C LYS A 506 10.01 -31.62 19.18
N ARG A 507 10.04 -30.32 18.87
CA ARG A 507 8.84 -29.52 18.56
C ARG A 507 8.06 -30.09 17.37
N ILE A 508 8.74 -30.50 16.29
CA ILE A 508 8.08 -31.18 15.15
C ILE A 508 7.45 -32.52 15.57
N ARG A 509 8.15 -33.35 16.36
CA ARG A 509 7.63 -34.64 16.86
C ARG A 509 6.39 -34.49 17.76
N ALA A 510 6.28 -33.38 18.51
CA ALA A 510 5.14 -33.06 19.36
C ALA A 510 3.96 -32.45 18.58
N ALA A 511 4.22 -31.56 17.63
CA ALA A 511 3.20 -30.89 16.83
C ALA A 511 2.62 -31.77 15.69
N TYR A 512 3.28 -32.87 15.34
CA TYR A 512 2.89 -33.77 14.24
C TYR A 512 1.39 -34.16 14.27
N PRO A 513 0.63 -33.99 13.17
CA PRO A 513 1.11 -33.80 11.79
C PRO A 513 1.28 -32.34 11.35
N ILE A 514 1.24 -31.37 12.26
CA ILE A 514 1.32 -29.94 11.97
C ILE A 514 2.76 -29.44 12.19
N HIS A 515 3.25 -28.57 11.30
CA HIS A 515 4.56 -27.94 11.46
C HIS A 515 4.50 -26.82 12.51
N PRO A 516 5.47 -26.70 13.46
CA PRO A 516 5.43 -25.71 14.52
C PRO A 516 5.22 -24.26 14.04
N GLU A 517 5.78 -23.87 12.89
CA GLU A 517 5.62 -22.52 12.32
C GLU A 517 4.14 -22.14 12.05
N VAL A 518 3.23 -23.11 11.84
CA VAL A 518 1.78 -22.84 11.75
C VAL A 518 1.24 -22.31 13.08
N PHE A 519 1.60 -22.98 14.17
CA PHE A 519 1.18 -22.58 15.50
C PHE A 519 1.89 -21.32 15.97
N ASP A 520 3.17 -21.13 15.65
CA ASP A 520 3.91 -19.92 16.00
C ASP A 520 3.27 -18.69 15.33
N ARG A 521 2.84 -18.78 14.05
CA ARG A 521 2.03 -17.71 13.42
C ARG A 521 0.68 -17.48 14.10
N LEU A 522 -0.03 -18.55 14.47
CA LEU A 522 -1.37 -18.42 15.04
C LEU A 522 -1.38 -17.93 16.50
N TYR A 523 -0.39 -18.33 17.31
CA TYR A 523 -0.29 -17.94 18.72
C TYR A 523 0.54 -16.67 18.97
N THR A 524 1.45 -16.29 18.07
CA THR A 524 2.10 -14.97 18.13
C THR A 524 1.28 -13.91 17.41
N ASP A 525 0.98 -14.08 16.12
CA ASP A 525 0.54 -12.97 15.27
C ASP A 525 -0.99 -12.84 15.23
N TRP A 526 -1.72 -13.90 14.90
CA TRP A 526 -3.20 -13.88 14.88
C TRP A 526 -3.80 -13.64 16.27
N SER A 527 -3.03 -13.98 17.31
CA SER A 527 -3.40 -13.81 18.72
C SER A 527 -3.50 -12.34 19.18
N THR A 528 -3.04 -11.40 18.34
CA THR A 528 -3.15 -9.94 18.55
C THR A 528 -4.50 -9.36 18.10
N LEU A 529 -5.27 -10.09 17.26
CA LEU A 529 -6.55 -9.61 16.75
C LEU A 529 -7.62 -9.67 17.85
N LEU A 530 -8.22 -8.50 18.17
CA LEU A 530 -9.22 -8.34 19.25
C LEU A 530 -10.40 -9.34 19.21
N LYS A 531 -10.76 -9.86 18.03
CA LYS A 531 -11.86 -10.83 17.85
C LYS A 531 -11.39 -12.30 17.85
N PHE A 532 -10.08 -12.56 17.80
CA PHE A 532 -9.52 -13.91 17.64
C PHE A 532 -9.36 -14.62 18.99
N GLN A 533 -10.30 -15.51 19.29
CA GLN A 533 -10.34 -16.30 20.53
C GLN A 533 -9.25 -17.39 20.54
N ARG A 534 -7.97 -16.99 20.65
CA ARG A 534 -6.73 -17.79 20.57
C ARG A 534 -6.95 -19.30 20.40
N THR A 535 -7.22 -20.05 21.46
CA THR A 535 -7.37 -21.52 21.40
C THR A 535 -8.58 -22.00 20.58
N ARG A 536 -9.77 -21.39 20.75
CA ARG A 536 -11.00 -21.79 20.03
C ARG A 536 -10.98 -21.35 18.56
N GLY A 537 -10.32 -20.24 18.24
CA GLY A 537 -10.05 -19.79 16.88
C GLY A 537 -9.14 -20.77 16.15
N VAL A 538 -7.99 -21.12 16.76
CA VAL A 538 -7.04 -22.12 16.22
C VAL A 538 -7.69 -23.48 16.02
N LEU A 539 -8.41 -24.01 17.02
CA LEU A 539 -9.08 -25.32 16.89
C LEU A 539 -10.05 -25.35 15.70
N ARG A 540 -10.83 -24.30 15.48
CA ARG A 540 -11.84 -24.23 14.40
C ARG A 540 -11.21 -24.02 13.02
N LEU A 541 -10.20 -23.15 12.91
CA LEU A 541 -9.43 -22.98 11.68
C LEU A 541 -8.73 -24.30 11.31
N MET A 542 -8.04 -24.93 12.25
CA MET A 542 -7.33 -26.19 12.00
C MET A 542 -8.28 -27.35 11.72
N ALA A 543 -9.47 -27.40 12.34
CA ALA A 543 -10.51 -28.37 11.98
C ALA A 543 -10.96 -28.22 10.51
N ALA A 544 -11.18 -26.98 10.05
CA ALA A 544 -11.51 -26.70 8.65
C ALA A 544 -10.38 -27.09 7.69
N VAL A 545 -9.14 -26.73 8.02
CA VAL A 545 -7.94 -27.07 7.23
C VAL A 545 -7.74 -28.58 7.13
N ILE A 546 -7.79 -29.29 8.26
CA ILE A 546 -7.59 -30.75 8.31
C ILE A 546 -8.73 -31.46 7.57
N HIS A 547 -9.98 -31.01 7.71
CA HIS A 547 -11.11 -31.55 6.96
C HIS A 547 -10.95 -31.37 5.45
N SER A 548 -10.61 -30.14 5.00
CA SER A 548 -10.38 -29.83 3.59
C SER A 548 -9.24 -30.66 2.99
N LEU A 549 -8.09 -30.73 3.67
CA LEU A 549 -6.95 -31.56 3.26
C LEU A 549 -7.26 -33.07 3.28
N TRP A 550 -8.13 -33.53 4.19
CA TRP A 550 -8.53 -34.93 4.28
C TRP A 550 -9.56 -35.35 3.20
N GLU A 551 -10.54 -34.48 2.89
CA GLU A 551 -11.54 -34.71 1.83
C GLU A 551 -10.93 -34.60 0.42
N SER A 552 -10.07 -33.60 0.18
CA SER A 552 -9.32 -33.47 -1.08
C SER A 552 -8.26 -34.56 -1.24
N GLY A 553 -7.57 -34.92 -0.15
CA GLY A 553 -6.69 -36.08 -0.08
C GLY A 553 -5.19 -35.78 -0.16
N ASP A 554 -4.76 -34.69 0.48
CA ASP A 554 -3.37 -34.20 0.56
C ASP A 554 -2.31 -35.29 0.74
N ARG A 555 -1.20 -35.15 -0.01
CA ARG A 555 -0.07 -36.09 -0.01
C ARG A 555 1.15 -35.59 0.78
N SER A 556 1.05 -34.44 1.44
CA SER A 556 2.15 -33.84 2.20
C SER A 556 2.56 -34.72 3.39
N PRO A 557 3.85 -34.81 3.74
CA PRO A 557 4.31 -35.56 4.91
C PRO A 557 4.00 -34.84 6.24
N LEU A 558 3.70 -33.54 6.17
CA LEU A 558 3.46 -32.62 7.29
C LEU A 558 2.63 -31.42 6.80
N ILE A 559 1.71 -30.92 7.62
CA ILE A 559 0.90 -29.72 7.34
C ILE A 559 1.72 -28.47 7.66
N LEU A 560 2.11 -27.75 6.61
CA LEU A 560 2.90 -26.51 6.65
C LEU A 560 2.02 -25.26 6.41
N PRO A 561 2.49 -24.05 6.74
CA PRO A 561 1.80 -22.79 6.41
C PRO A 561 1.40 -22.69 4.92
N SER A 562 2.27 -23.15 4.03
CA SER A 562 2.03 -23.22 2.58
C SER A 562 1.00 -24.26 2.12
N THR A 563 0.71 -25.28 2.93
CA THR A 563 -0.26 -26.34 2.57
C THR A 563 -1.70 -25.99 2.92
N ILE A 564 -1.92 -24.99 3.79
CA ILE A 564 -3.26 -24.50 4.16
C ILE A 564 -4.03 -24.12 2.88
N PRO A 565 -5.20 -24.72 2.59
CA PRO A 565 -5.98 -24.42 1.40
C PRO A 565 -6.81 -23.15 1.63
N ILE A 566 -6.24 -21.98 1.36
CA ILE A 566 -6.92 -20.67 1.49
C ILE A 566 -7.93 -20.47 0.33
N ASP A 567 -7.84 -21.31 -0.71
CA ASP A 567 -8.81 -21.48 -1.79
C ASP A 567 -10.10 -22.22 -1.38
N ASP A 568 -10.09 -22.94 -0.25
CA ASP A 568 -11.30 -23.57 0.31
C ASP A 568 -12.18 -22.51 1.01
N PRO A 569 -13.46 -22.32 0.62
CA PRO A 569 -14.33 -21.30 1.21
C PRO A 569 -14.50 -21.41 2.73
N ARG A 570 -14.40 -22.62 3.31
CA ARG A 570 -14.53 -22.85 4.76
C ARG A 570 -13.30 -22.36 5.50
N VAL A 571 -12.11 -22.62 4.95
CA VAL A 571 -10.83 -22.12 5.48
C VAL A 571 -10.71 -20.62 5.27
N GLN A 572 -11.05 -20.12 4.07
CA GLN A 572 -11.08 -18.69 3.76
C GLN A 572 -11.98 -17.94 4.73
N PHE A 573 -13.19 -18.44 5.01
CA PHE A 573 -14.12 -17.83 5.96
C PHE A 573 -13.57 -17.76 7.39
N GLU A 574 -12.93 -18.82 7.90
CA GLU A 574 -12.35 -18.80 9.25
C GLU A 574 -11.10 -17.91 9.37
N LEU A 575 -10.43 -17.60 8.26
CA LEU A 575 -9.34 -16.62 8.18
C LEU A 575 -9.87 -15.17 8.09
N THR A 576 -10.82 -14.90 7.18
CA THR A 576 -11.26 -13.52 6.89
C THR A 576 -12.22 -12.94 7.93
N ARG A 577 -13.02 -13.76 8.62
CA ARG A 577 -13.98 -13.35 9.67
C ARG A 577 -13.40 -12.53 10.85
N TYR A 578 -12.08 -12.53 11.01
CA TYR A 578 -11.36 -11.81 12.06
C TYR A 578 -10.64 -10.55 11.54
N LEU A 579 -10.61 -10.37 10.22
CA LEU A 579 -10.00 -9.27 9.49
C LEU A 579 -11.10 -8.31 8.98
N SER A 580 -10.78 -7.45 8.02
CA SER A 580 -11.73 -6.61 7.29
C SER A 580 -12.20 -7.25 5.98
N ASP A 581 -13.38 -6.84 5.49
CA ASP A 581 -14.05 -7.45 4.34
C ASP A 581 -13.22 -7.39 3.03
N ASN A 582 -12.30 -6.42 2.94
CA ASN A 582 -11.41 -6.20 1.78
C ASN A 582 -10.43 -7.37 1.51
N TRP A 583 -10.29 -8.36 2.40
CA TRP A 583 -9.31 -9.43 2.23
C TRP A 583 -9.69 -10.51 1.21
N VAL A 584 -10.99 -10.75 0.93
CA VAL A 584 -11.40 -11.80 -0.02
C VAL A 584 -10.87 -11.54 -1.45
N PRO A 585 -11.04 -10.33 -2.05
CA PRO A 585 -10.46 -10.03 -3.37
C PRO A 585 -8.93 -10.10 -3.41
N ILE A 586 -8.25 -9.85 -2.29
CA ILE A 586 -6.79 -9.94 -2.19
C ILE A 586 -6.35 -11.40 -2.23
N ILE A 587 -7.07 -12.28 -1.53
CA ILE A 587 -6.84 -13.73 -1.56
C ILE A 587 -7.03 -14.25 -2.98
N GLU A 588 -8.17 -13.94 -3.62
CA GLU A 588 -8.47 -14.38 -4.98
C GLU A 588 -7.46 -13.87 -6.02
N LYS A 589 -6.95 -12.64 -5.86
CA LYS A 589 -6.03 -12.05 -6.83
C LYS A 589 -4.56 -12.44 -6.62
N ASP A 590 -4.04 -12.31 -5.41
CA ASP A 590 -2.59 -12.32 -5.16
C ASP A 590 -2.11 -13.39 -4.17
N VAL A 591 -3.01 -14.19 -3.56
CA VAL A 591 -2.64 -15.26 -2.61
C VAL A 591 -2.94 -16.66 -3.13
N ASP A 592 -4.21 -16.93 -3.45
CA ASP A 592 -4.70 -18.31 -3.58
C ASP A 592 -5.98 -18.49 -4.42
N GLY A 593 -6.28 -17.58 -5.36
CA GLY A 593 -7.36 -17.81 -6.34
C GLY A 593 -6.95 -18.72 -7.51
N PRO A 594 -7.93 -19.31 -8.24
CA PRO A 594 -7.66 -20.23 -9.34
C PRO A 594 -6.95 -19.58 -10.55
N THR A 595 -7.10 -18.26 -10.71
CA THR A 595 -6.41 -17.45 -11.72
C THR A 595 -5.53 -16.37 -11.09
N SER A 596 -5.04 -16.62 -9.87
CA SER A 596 -4.26 -15.66 -9.09
C SER A 596 -2.85 -15.42 -9.65
N THR A 597 -2.23 -14.31 -9.26
CA THR A 597 -0.85 -13.96 -9.61
C THR A 597 0.15 -15.10 -9.30
N PRO A 598 0.12 -15.77 -8.13
CA PRO A 598 0.96 -16.95 -7.87
C PRO A 598 0.70 -18.12 -8.82
N ALA A 599 -0.57 -18.47 -9.05
CA ALA A 599 -0.94 -19.60 -9.92
C ALA A 599 -0.51 -19.36 -11.38
N ARG A 600 -0.60 -18.10 -11.86
CA ARG A 600 -0.11 -17.70 -13.18
C ARG A 600 1.41 -17.83 -13.29
N ILE A 601 2.18 -17.34 -12.31
CA ILE A 601 3.65 -17.44 -12.30
C ILE A 601 4.11 -18.90 -12.27
N ASP A 602 3.46 -19.74 -11.46
CA ASP A 602 3.74 -21.18 -11.39
C ASP A 602 3.41 -21.90 -12.72
N ALA A 603 2.36 -21.48 -13.44
CA ALA A 603 2.03 -22.02 -14.76
C ALA A 603 2.99 -21.52 -15.88
N GLU A 604 3.46 -20.27 -15.80
CA GLU A 604 4.41 -19.68 -16.76
C GLU A 604 5.84 -20.22 -16.60
N VAL A 605 6.24 -20.62 -15.39
CA VAL A 605 7.62 -21.04 -15.07
C VAL A 605 7.65 -22.47 -14.54
N THR A 606 7.92 -23.44 -15.43
CA THR A 606 7.88 -24.89 -15.17
C THR A 606 8.59 -25.35 -13.89
N ASN A 607 9.75 -24.75 -13.56
CA ASN A 607 10.51 -25.10 -12.36
C ASN A 607 9.86 -24.63 -11.05
N LEU A 608 9.01 -23.60 -11.09
CA LEU A 608 8.20 -23.15 -9.95
C LEU A 608 6.92 -23.98 -9.87
N GLY A 609 6.25 -24.16 -11.02
CA GLY A 609 5.04 -24.97 -11.17
C GLY A 609 5.19 -26.41 -10.68
N LYS A 610 6.35 -27.04 -10.88
CA LYS A 610 6.67 -28.39 -10.35
C LYS A 610 6.41 -28.54 -8.84
N TYR A 611 6.50 -27.46 -8.07
CA TYR A 611 6.32 -27.47 -6.62
C TYR A 611 5.15 -26.57 -6.15
N ALA A 612 4.45 -25.92 -7.09
CA ALA A 612 3.61 -24.73 -6.88
C ALA A 612 4.31 -23.69 -5.97
N ALA A 613 5.58 -23.41 -6.25
CA ALA A 613 6.47 -22.69 -5.35
C ALA A 613 5.97 -21.27 -5.04
N THR A 614 5.37 -20.59 -6.02
CA THR A 614 4.85 -19.23 -5.86
C THR A 614 3.57 -19.24 -5.03
N ARG A 615 2.66 -20.19 -5.29
CA ARG A 615 1.43 -20.38 -4.50
C ARG A 615 1.72 -20.73 -3.03
N ARG A 616 2.71 -21.59 -2.77
CA ARG A 616 3.18 -21.92 -1.42
C ARG A 616 3.74 -20.71 -0.67
N VAL A 617 4.56 -19.91 -1.35
CA VAL A 617 5.11 -18.64 -0.83
C VAL A 617 3.99 -17.66 -0.48
N ALA A 618 3.04 -17.47 -1.39
CA ALA A 618 1.92 -16.56 -1.21
C ALA A 618 1.07 -16.91 0.03
N ARG A 619 0.64 -18.17 0.15
CA ARG A 619 -0.09 -18.69 1.32
C ARG A 619 0.66 -18.45 2.63
N THR A 620 1.97 -18.68 2.65
CA THR A 620 2.82 -18.50 3.84
C THR A 620 2.95 -17.03 4.23
N ILE A 621 3.13 -16.12 3.27
CA ILE A 621 3.18 -14.68 3.55
C ILE A 621 1.83 -14.18 4.05
N TYR A 622 0.71 -14.63 3.47
CA TYR A 622 -0.63 -14.27 3.95
C TYR A 622 -0.81 -14.67 5.43
N LEU A 623 -0.58 -15.94 5.76
CA LEU A 623 -0.72 -16.43 7.15
C LEU A 623 0.19 -15.65 8.12
N GLY A 624 1.39 -15.29 7.68
CA GLY A 624 2.38 -14.59 8.50
C GLY A 624 2.33 -13.06 8.46
N SER A 625 1.39 -12.43 7.75
CA SER A 625 1.34 -10.97 7.66
C SER A 625 -0.05 -10.34 7.74
N ALA A 626 -1.11 -11.03 7.31
CA ALA A 626 -2.49 -10.54 7.37
C ALA A 626 -2.93 -10.00 8.76
N PRO A 627 -2.64 -10.66 9.91
CA PRO A 627 -2.99 -10.09 11.22
C PRO A 627 -2.11 -8.88 11.61
N THR A 628 -0.92 -8.74 11.03
CA THR A 628 0.07 -7.72 11.42
C THR A 628 -0.18 -6.33 10.82
N ALA A 629 -1.22 -6.15 9.99
CA ALA A 629 -1.44 -4.92 9.21
C ALA A 629 -1.48 -3.62 10.06
N ALA A 630 -1.92 -3.70 11.32
CA ALA A 630 -1.99 -2.58 12.25
C ALA A 630 -0.73 -2.38 13.14
N THR A 631 0.29 -3.23 13.04
CA THR A 631 1.48 -3.18 13.92
C THR A 631 2.63 -2.39 13.30
N ALA A 632 3.56 -1.92 14.13
CA ALA A 632 4.78 -1.23 13.70
C ALA A 632 5.86 -2.17 13.10
N HIS A 633 5.67 -3.48 13.20
CA HIS A 633 6.60 -4.51 12.71
C HIS A 633 5.85 -5.48 11.81
N ARG A 634 5.38 -4.96 10.66
CA ARG A 634 4.66 -5.74 9.66
C ARG A 634 5.57 -6.80 9.00
N GLY A 635 4.96 -7.91 8.62
CA GLY A 635 5.53 -8.85 7.65
C GLY A 635 6.50 -9.90 8.16
N ILE A 636 6.73 -10.88 7.29
CA ILE A 636 7.52 -12.09 7.52
C ILE A 636 8.85 -12.03 6.76
N GLU A 637 9.92 -12.55 7.36
CA GLU A 637 11.26 -12.56 6.77
C GLU A 637 11.44 -13.73 5.79
N ASP A 638 12.22 -13.54 4.72
CA ASP A 638 12.54 -14.55 3.70
C ASP A 638 12.85 -15.96 4.27
N ARG A 639 13.65 -16.04 5.33
CA ARG A 639 13.97 -17.30 6.02
C ARG A 639 12.75 -17.99 6.64
N ARG A 640 11.79 -17.23 7.17
CA ARG A 640 10.53 -17.74 7.72
C ARG A 640 9.51 -18.07 6.62
N VAL A 641 9.53 -17.34 5.49
CA VAL A 641 8.80 -17.74 4.28
C VAL A 641 9.28 -19.11 3.81
N LYS A 642 10.60 -19.31 3.70
CA LYS A 642 11.19 -20.62 3.36
C LYS A 642 10.83 -21.71 4.37
N LEU A 643 10.93 -21.44 5.67
CA LEU A 643 10.52 -22.36 6.74
C LEU A 643 9.06 -22.84 6.59
N GLY A 644 8.15 -21.97 6.12
CA GLY A 644 6.77 -22.33 5.85
C GLY A 644 6.48 -23.03 4.51
N CYS A 645 7.45 -23.10 3.59
CA CYS A 645 7.25 -23.55 2.20
C CYS A 645 8.00 -24.83 1.78
N VAL A 646 9.25 -25.00 2.23
CA VAL A 646 10.19 -25.99 1.69
C VAL A 646 10.02 -27.35 2.38
N MET A 647 9.80 -28.41 1.61
CA MET A 647 9.79 -29.80 2.10
C MET A 647 11.14 -30.50 1.87
N PRO A 648 11.47 -31.57 2.63
CA PRO A 648 12.68 -32.36 2.40
C PRO A 648 12.77 -32.90 0.97
N GLY A 649 13.88 -32.64 0.29
CA GLY A 649 14.11 -32.98 -1.12
C GLY A 649 13.77 -31.85 -2.12
N GLU A 650 13.21 -30.73 -1.65
CA GLU A 650 12.97 -29.55 -2.48
C GLU A 650 14.09 -28.49 -2.28
N PRO A 651 14.61 -27.85 -3.34
CA PRO A 651 15.71 -26.89 -3.23
C PRO A 651 15.24 -25.50 -2.75
N PRO A 652 15.74 -24.94 -1.63
CA PRO A 652 15.28 -23.65 -1.09
C PRO A 652 15.38 -22.47 -2.07
N ALA A 653 16.39 -22.47 -2.96
CA ALA A 653 16.61 -21.42 -3.94
C ALA A 653 15.44 -21.21 -4.93
N VAL A 654 14.64 -22.25 -5.19
CA VAL A 654 13.44 -22.17 -6.05
C VAL A 654 12.37 -21.29 -5.42
N PHE A 655 12.17 -21.41 -4.11
CA PHE A 655 11.24 -20.57 -3.35
C PHE A 655 11.74 -19.13 -3.21
N GLY A 656 13.07 -18.93 -3.15
CA GLY A 656 13.68 -17.60 -3.24
C GLY A 656 13.47 -16.91 -4.59
N ASP A 657 13.40 -17.65 -5.70
CA ASP A 657 13.06 -17.06 -7.01
C ASP A 657 11.55 -16.78 -7.16
N ALA A 658 10.71 -17.70 -6.68
CA ALA A 658 9.26 -17.51 -6.62
C ALA A 658 8.88 -16.27 -5.79
N LEU A 659 9.53 -16.06 -4.64
CA LEU A 659 9.34 -14.89 -3.78
C LEU A 659 9.66 -13.57 -4.50
N ARG A 660 10.80 -13.49 -5.21
CA ARG A 660 11.17 -12.30 -6.00
C ARG A 660 10.16 -12.02 -7.11
N ARG A 661 9.72 -13.05 -7.85
CA ARG A 661 8.74 -12.89 -8.94
C ARG A 661 7.38 -12.44 -8.42
N LEU A 662 6.93 -12.98 -7.27
CA LEU A 662 5.67 -12.58 -6.67
C LEU A 662 5.72 -11.14 -6.16
N ALA A 663 6.80 -10.74 -5.48
CA ALA A 663 6.99 -9.37 -5.01
C ALA A 663 7.06 -8.34 -6.15
N ALA A 664 7.50 -8.75 -7.35
CA ALA A 664 7.53 -7.90 -8.54
C ALA A 664 6.19 -7.82 -9.30
N ALA A 665 5.21 -8.70 -9.03
CA ALA A 665 4.01 -8.86 -9.87
C ALA A 665 2.66 -8.80 -9.12
N ALA A 666 2.64 -9.04 -7.80
CA ALA A 666 1.40 -9.00 -7.02
C ALA A 666 0.96 -7.56 -6.73
N THR A 667 -0.35 -7.30 -6.76
CA THR A 667 -0.90 -5.96 -6.51
C THR A 667 -0.80 -5.52 -5.06
N HIS A 668 -0.93 -6.46 -4.11
CA HIS A 668 -1.04 -6.16 -2.68
C HIS A 668 0.15 -6.59 -1.82
N LEU A 669 1.20 -7.18 -2.43
CA LEU A 669 2.40 -7.64 -1.71
C LEU A 669 3.47 -6.56 -1.68
N TYR A 670 3.92 -6.22 -0.47
CA TYR A 670 5.00 -5.28 -0.20
C TYR A 670 6.28 -6.01 0.18
N GLN A 671 7.42 -5.36 -0.08
CA GLN A 671 8.75 -5.78 0.34
C GLN A 671 9.49 -4.60 0.96
N ASP A 672 10.16 -4.82 2.09
CA ASP A 672 11.20 -3.94 2.63
C ASP A 672 12.41 -4.78 3.05
N GLY A 673 13.55 -4.57 2.39
CA GLY A 673 14.75 -5.40 2.53
C GLY A 673 14.44 -6.90 2.37
N ALA A 674 14.45 -7.62 3.49
CA ALA A 674 14.20 -9.07 3.58
C ALA A 674 12.80 -9.44 4.14
N ARG A 675 11.92 -8.45 4.37
CA ARG A 675 10.56 -8.64 4.91
C ARG A 675 9.49 -8.43 3.85
N PHE A 676 8.42 -9.21 3.96
CA PHE A 676 7.31 -9.25 3.00
C PHE A 676 5.96 -9.25 3.72
N TRP A 677 4.99 -8.47 3.24
CA TRP A 677 3.62 -8.45 3.79
C TRP A 677 2.56 -8.14 2.76
N TYR A 678 1.37 -8.71 2.93
CA TYR A 678 0.19 -8.22 2.23
C TYR A 678 -0.42 -7.01 2.96
N SER A 679 -0.93 -6.05 2.20
CA SER A 679 -1.71 -4.91 2.70
C SER A 679 -3.04 -4.80 1.96
N THR A 680 -4.04 -4.15 2.56
CA THR A 680 -5.33 -3.87 1.91
C THR A 680 -5.28 -2.72 0.90
N GLN A 681 -4.13 -2.04 0.78
CA GLN A 681 -3.87 -1.01 -0.24
C GLN A 681 -2.95 -1.56 -1.34
N PRO A 682 -3.22 -1.30 -2.63
CA PRO A 682 -2.34 -1.71 -3.73
C PRO A 682 -0.98 -0.99 -3.66
N THR A 683 0.08 -1.63 -4.16
CA THR A 683 1.44 -1.06 -4.18
C THR A 683 1.55 0.17 -5.08
N VAL A 684 2.48 1.09 -4.76
CA VAL A 684 2.75 2.26 -5.60
C VAL A 684 3.21 1.90 -7.01
N THR A 685 3.92 0.76 -7.18
CA THR A 685 4.26 0.22 -8.51
C THR A 685 3.02 -0.09 -9.32
N ARG A 686 2.05 -0.79 -8.73
CA ARG A 686 0.81 -1.15 -9.41
C ARG A 686 -0.07 0.07 -9.70
N LEU A 687 -0.09 1.06 -8.79
CA LEU A 687 -0.73 2.35 -9.02
C LEU A 687 -0.07 3.12 -10.18
N ALA A 688 1.26 3.04 -10.33
CA ALA A 688 1.98 3.67 -11.43
C ALA A 688 1.67 2.98 -12.77
N GLU A 689 1.58 1.65 -12.81
CA GLU A 689 1.13 0.91 -14.00
C GLU A 689 -0.30 1.33 -14.41
N ASP A 690 -1.25 1.36 -13.47
CA ASP A 690 -2.64 1.73 -13.79
C ASP A 690 -2.76 3.18 -14.28
N ARG A 691 -1.96 4.10 -13.74
CA ARG A 691 -1.89 5.49 -14.24
C ARG A 691 -1.21 5.58 -15.61
N ALA A 692 -0.15 4.79 -15.86
CA ALA A 692 0.49 4.73 -17.18
C ALA A 692 -0.44 4.12 -18.25
N GLU A 693 -1.25 3.12 -17.89
CA GLU A 693 -2.27 2.55 -18.77
C GLU A 693 -3.41 3.55 -19.05
N GLN A 694 -3.86 4.30 -18.04
CA GLN A 694 -4.83 5.38 -18.22
C GLN A 694 -4.31 6.49 -19.16
N LEU A 695 -3.02 6.82 -19.09
CA LEU A 695 -2.38 7.78 -19.99
C LEU A 695 -2.33 7.34 -21.46
N LYS A 696 -2.62 6.08 -21.81
CA LYS A 696 -2.85 5.67 -23.21
C LYS A 696 -4.15 6.27 -23.79
N ARG A 697 -5.10 6.64 -22.94
CA ARG A 697 -6.38 7.25 -23.34
C ARG A 697 -6.31 8.77 -23.47
N ASN A 698 -5.28 9.39 -22.89
CA ASN A 698 -5.07 10.83 -22.83
C ASN A 698 -3.71 11.22 -23.45
N PRO A 699 -3.51 11.02 -24.77
CA PRO A 699 -2.21 11.20 -25.43
C PRO A 699 -1.67 12.63 -25.30
N ASP A 700 -2.55 13.64 -25.28
CA ASP A 700 -2.21 15.06 -25.23
C ASP A 700 -1.24 15.40 -24.08
N ARG A 701 -1.47 14.85 -22.88
CA ARG A 701 -0.60 15.09 -21.71
C ARG A 701 0.80 14.46 -21.84
N VAL A 702 0.92 13.41 -22.65
CA VAL A 702 2.20 12.76 -22.96
C VAL A 702 2.94 13.57 -24.02
N ALA A 703 2.22 14.07 -25.03
CA ALA A 703 2.76 14.98 -26.05
C ALA A 703 3.23 16.31 -25.44
N GLU A 704 2.48 16.91 -24.51
CA GLU A 704 2.88 18.14 -23.79
C GLU A 704 4.22 18.00 -23.05
N GLU A 705 4.40 16.91 -22.29
CA GLU A 705 5.65 16.66 -21.55
C GLU A 705 6.82 16.30 -22.47
N LEU A 706 6.56 15.54 -23.55
CA LEU A 706 7.56 15.24 -24.58
C LEU A 706 8.00 16.51 -25.31
N GLU A 707 7.05 17.34 -25.74
CA GLU A 707 7.32 18.64 -26.36
C GLU A 707 8.12 19.53 -25.41
N ARG A 708 7.74 19.60 -24.12
CA ARG A 708 8.46 20.39 -23.11
C ARG A 708 9.93 19.97 -23.01
N ARG A 709 10.21 18.67 -22.88
CA ARG A 709 11.59 18.15 -22.79
C ARG A 709 12.41 18.44 -24.03
N VAL A 710 11.85 18.24 -25.22
CA VAL A 710 12.55 18.53 -26.48
C VAL A 710 12.77 20.04 -26.66
N ARG A 711 11.79 20.90 -26.29
CA ARG A 711 11.97 22.36 -26.26
C ARG A 711 13.06 22.80 -25.27
N ASP A 712 13.20 22.09 -24.14
CA ASP A 712 14.23 22.35 -23.12
C ASP A 712 15.64 21.91 -23.57
N ASP A 713 15.78 20.78 -24.28
CA ASP A 713 17.05 20.35 -24.92
C ASP A 713 17.49 21.31 -26.05
N LEU A 714 16.55 21.69 -26.93
CA LEU A 714 16.78 22.60 -28.06
C LEU A 714 17.06 24.06 -27.65
N ARG A 715 17.19 24.36 -26.34
CA ARG A 715 17.75 25.62 -25.85
C ARG A 715 19.22 25.76 -26.25
N ASP A 716 19.97 24.65 -26.28
CA ASP A 716 21.24 24.61 -27.00
C ASP A 716 20.96 24.49 -28.50
N ARG A 717 21.39 25.50 -29.27
CA ARG A 717 21.25 25.53 -30.74
C ARG A 717 22.43 24.91 -31.47
N GLY A 718 23.54 24.68 -30.76
CA GLY A 718 24.78 24.15 -31.32
C GLY A 718 25.29 24.95 -32.51
N GLU A 719 25.26 24.31 -33.69
CA GLU A 719 25.78 24.92 -34.90
C GLU A 719 24.78 25.80 -35.66
N PHE A 720 23.48 25.68 -35.42
CA PHE A 720 22.46 26.39 -36.19
C PHE A 720 22.16 27.78 -35.59
N PRO A 721 22.17 28.87 -36.38
CA PRO A 721 21.70 30.19 -35.92
C PRO A 721 20.26 30.15 -35.40
N ARG A 722 19.37 29.43 -36.09
CA ARG A 722 17.96 29.25 -35.72
C ARG A 722 17.58 27.79 -35.56
N VAL A 723 16.75 27.52 -34.55
CA VAL A 723 16.14 26.22 -34.28
C VAL A 723 14.64 26.45 -34.07
N HIS A 724 13.80 25.76 -34.85
CA HIS A 724 12.35 25.86 -34.82
C HIS A 724 11.78 24.56 -34.24
N ALA A 725 11.51 24.57 -32.93
CA ALA A 725 10.91 23.44 -32.23
C ALA A 725 9.38 23.41 -32.48
N PHE A 726 8.90 22.33 -33.10
CA PHE A 726 7.47 22.03 -33.27
C PHE A 726 6.63 23.17 -33.90
N PRO A 727 6.95 23.60 -35.13
CA PRO A 727 6.07 24.50 -35.87
C PRO A 727 4.71 23.82 -36.10
N ARG A 728 3.63 24.54 -35.81
CA ARG A 728 2.24 24.11 -36.06
C ARG A 728 1.80 24.44 -37.49
N SER A 729 2.47 25.40 -38.13
CA SER A 729 2.25 25.80 -39.52
C SER A 729 3.57 26.12 -40.24
N SER A 730 3.57 26.11 -41.57
CA SER A 730 4.73 26.58 -42.35
C SER A 730 4.99 28.09 -42.22
N ALA A 731 4.05 28.87 -41.66
CA ALA A 731 4.24 30.29 -41.36
C ALA A 731 5.12 30.52 -40.11
N ASP A 732 5.16 29.55 -39.19
CA ASP A 732 5.92 29.61 -37.93
C ASP A 732 7.44 29.50 -38.15
N VAL A 733 7.86 29.11 -39.37
CA VAL A 733 9.25 29.10 -39.84
C VAL A 733 9.45 30.30 -40.77
N PRO A 734 10.12 31.38 -40.33
CA PRO A 734 10.46 32.54 -41.16
C PRO A 734 11.20 32.15 -42.43
N ASP A 735 11.15 33.02 -43.44
CA ASP A 735 11.92 32.87 -44.68
C ASP A 735 13.09 33.84 -44.62
N GLU A 736 14.26 33.33 -44.25
CA GLU A 736 15.47 34.09 -43.89
C GLU A 736 16.72 33.36 -44.41
N ARG A 737 17.83 34.09 -44.55
CA ARG A 737 19.04 33.65 -45.29
C ARG A 737 20.02 32.78 -44.51
N GLU A 738 19.87 32.64 -43.20
CA GLU A 738 20.76 31.78 -42.39
C GLU A 738 20.20 30.36 -42.28
N ALA A 739 21.04 29.38 -41.95
CA ALA A 739 20.59 28.00 -41.78
C ALA A 739 19.63 27.83 -40.58
N GLY A 740 18.57 27.06 -40.79
CA GLY A 740 17.57 26.74 -39.76
C GLY A 740 17.37 25.23 -39.61
N LEU A 741 17.43 24.73 -38.38
CA LEU A 741 16.98 23.39 -38.03
C LEU A 741 15.49 23.42 -37.65
N VAL A 742 14.67 22.60 -38.28
CA VAL A 742 13.23 22.47 -37.97
C VAL A 742 12.97 21.12 -37.34
N VAL A 743 12.56 21.09 -36.07
CA VAL A 743 12.24 19.82 -35.37
C VAL A 743 10.74 19.56 -35.49
N LEU A 744 10.39 18.47 -36.17
CA LEU A 744 9.01 18.11 -36.50
C LEU A 744 8.27 17.55 -35.26
N PRO A 745 6.95 17.80 -35.13
CA PRO A 745 6.12 17.17 -34.11
C PRO A 745 6.17 15.64 -34.14
N ALA A 746 5.96 15.02 -32.98
CA ALA A 746 5.96 13.57 -32.81
C ALA A 746 4.95 12.85 -33.73
N ASP A 747 3.86 13.53 -34.09
CA ASP A 747 2.81 13.04 -35.01
C ASP A 747 3.32 12.77 -36.45
N PHE A 748 4.48 13.32 -36.81
CA PHE A 748 5.11 13.13 -38.12
C PHE A 748 6.41 12.32 -38.01
N PRO A 749 6.37 11.03 -37.62
CA PRO A 749 7.56 10.23 -37.47
C PRO A 749 8.15 9.82 -38.83
N HIS A 750 9.44 9.51 -38.83
CA HIS A 750 10.14 8.94 -39.96
C HIS A 750 10.09 7.41 -39.96
N THR A 751 9.97 6.84 -41.16
CA THR A 751 10.05 5.41 -41.46
C THR A 751 10.93 5.25 -42.69
N ARG A 752 11.74 4.18 -42.70
CA ARG A 752 12.58 3.82 -43.86
C ARG A 752 11.77 3.17 -44.97
N ASP A 753 10.72 2.46 -44.58
CA ASP A 753 9.84 1.72 -45.48
C ASP A 753 8.49 2.45 -45.61
N GLY A 754 8.06 2.69 -46.86
CA GLY A 754 6.80 3.38 -47.19
C GLY A 754 6.88 4.91 -47.19
N GLU A 755 5.72 5.55 -47.28
CA GLU A 755 5.60 7.01 -47.33
C GLU A 755 5.76 7.64 -45.93
N SER A 756 6.86 8.37 -45.73
CA SER A 756 7.19 8.96 -44.44
C SER A 756 6.44 10.28 -44.20
N GLN A 757 5.62 10.31 -43.15
CA GLN A 757 4.90 11.51 -42.71
C GLN A 757 5.85 12.67 -42.36
N ALA A 758 7.02 12.37 -41.77
CA ALA A 758 8.09 13.35 -41.58
C ALA A 758 8.52 14.06 -42.89
N VAL A 759 8.66 13.30 -43.98
CA VAL A 759 9.07 13.84 -45.30
C VAL A 759 7.95 14.67 -45.94
N LEU A 760 6.68 14.28 -45.76
CA LEU A 760 5.54 15.07 -46.22
C LEU A 760 5.45 16.42 -45.47
N ALA A 761 5.55 16.41 -44.14
CA ALA A 761 5.53 17.62 -43.32
C ALA A 761 6.73 18.53 -43.63
N ALA A 762 7.93 17.96 -43.73
CA ALA A 762 9.14 18.69 -44.12
C ALA A 762 9.01 19.32 -45.52
N ARG A 763 8.41 18.62 -46.50
CA ARG A 763 8.15 19.16 -47.84
C ARG A 763 7.19 20.35 -47.81
N GLY A 764 6.08 20.26 -47.08
CA GLY A 764 5.12 21.36 -46.95
C GLY A 764 5.76 22.63 -46.36
N ILE A 765 6.62 22.48 -45.36
CA ILE A 765 7.38 23.60 -44.76
C ILE A 765 8.49 24.10 -45.70
N LEU A 766 9.14 23.22 -46.47
CA LEU A 766 10.18 23.59 -47.44
C LEU A 766 9.61 24.37 -48.64
N GLU A 767 8.41 24.04 -49.10
CA GLU A 767 7.79 24.64 -50.28
C GLU A 767 7.02 25.93 -49.96
N THR A 768 6.51 26.09 -48.73
CA THR A 768 5.62 27.21 -48.35
C THR A 768 6.05 27.96 -47.09
N ARG A 769 5.55 29.19 -46.97
CA ARG A 769 5.47 29.97 -45.72
C ARG A 769 4.05 30.51 -45.58
N GLY A 770 3.20 29.76 -44.90
CA GLY A 770 1.75 29.99 -44.93
C GLY A 770 1.23 29.89 -46.36
N ASN A 771 0.56 30.92 -46.85
CA ASN A 771 -0.04 30.95 -48.19
C ASN A 771 0.93 31.41 -49.31
N ALA A 772 2.20 31.72 -48.99
CA ALA A 772 3.20 32.15 -49.96
C ALA A 772 4.21 31.01 -50.28
N PRO A 773 4.76 30.94 -51.50
CA PRO A 773 5.88 30.05 -51.79
C PRO A 773 7.14 30.51 -51.02
N ARG A 774 7.92 29.56 -50.51
CA ARG A 774 9.18 29.85 -49.81
C ARG A 774 10.31 30.13 -50.80
N LEU A 775 11.08 31.19 -50.57
CA LEU A 775 12.23 31.59 -51.38
C LEU A 775 13.50 30.88 -50.91
N PHE A 776 13.88 31.04 -49.63
CA PHE A 776 15.18 30.62 -49.10
C PHE A 776 15.20 29.14 -48.67
N ARG A 777 14.72 28.27 -49.55
CA ARG A 777 14.50 26.83 -49.32
C ARG A 777 15.78 26.06 -48.95
N ASN A 778 16.93 26.46 -49.47
CA ASN A 778 18.19 25.77 -49.17
C ASN A 778 18.65 25.96 -47.73
N THR A 779 18.10 26.93 -46.99
CA THR A 779 18.48 27.19 -45.59
C THR A 779 17.99 26.14 -44.59
N LEU A 780 16.97 25.35 -44.93
CA LEU A 780 16.29 24.46 -43.99
C LEU A 780 16.82 23.01 -44.04
N VAL A 781 16.95 22.41 -42.86
CA VAL A 781 17.08 20.97 -42.62
C VAL A 781 16.14 20.55 -41.49
N PHE A 782 15.69 19.30 -41.48
CA PHE A 782 14.61 18.86 -40.60
C PHE A 782 15.05 17.72 -39.68
N LEU A 783 14.60 17.72 -38.42
CA LEU A 783 14.82 16.63 -37.47
C LEU A 783 13.49 15.93 -37.16
N ALA A 784 13.48 14.60 -37.25
CA ALA A 784 12.30 13.77 -37.02
C ALA A 784 12.58 12.64 -36.01
N ALA A 785 11.51 12.21 -35.33
CA ALA A 785 11.51 11.02 -34.50
C ALA A 785 11.46 9.74 -35.34
N ASP A 786 12.12 8.67 -34.89
CA ASP A 786 11.99 7.32 -35.44
C ASP A 786 10.67 6.68 -35.01
N ARG A 787 9.90 6.12 -35.96
CA ARG A 787 8.56 5.58 -35.68
C ARG A 787 8.52 4.47 -34.63
N VAL A 788 9.56 3.62 -34.54
CA VAL A 788 9.58 2.52 -33.56
C VAL A 788 9.99 3.08 -32.20
N ARG A 789 11.10 3.82 -32.15
CA ARG A 789 11.66 4.35 -30.89
C ARG A 789 10.79 5.41 -30.22
N LEU A 790 9.92 6.07 -30.99
CA LEU A 790 8.90 6.94 -30.45
C LEU A 790 7.89 6.17 -29.58
N GLN A 791 7.62 4.89 -29.86
CA GLN A 791 6.73 4.07 -29.02
C GLN A 791 7.39 3.71 -27.69
N ASP A 792 8.70 3.38 -27.70
CA ASP A 792 9.48 3.13 -26.49
C ASP A 792 9.50 4.37 -25.58
N LEU A 793 9.76 5.55 -26.18
CA LEU A 793 9.80 6.83 -25.49
C LEU A 793 8.42 7.27 -24.96
N ASP A 794 7.36 7.06 -25.74
CA ASP A 794 5.97 7.29 -25.34
C ASP A 794 5.59 6.44 -24.11
N GLU A 795 6.01 5.18 -24.04
CA GLU A 795 5.85 4.38 -22.81
C GLU A 795 6.68 4.90 -21.64
N ALA A 796 7.95 5.27 -21.85
CA ALA A 796 8.80 5.82 -20.79
C ALA A 796 8.25 7.15 -20.22
N VAL A 797 7.74 8.05 -21.07
CA VAL A 797 7.10 9.31 -20.62
C VAL A 797 5.80 9.02 -19.86
N ARG A 798 4.97 8.04 -20.27
CA ARG A 798 3.81 7.61 -19.47
C ARG A 798 4.20 7.09 -18.09
N ARG A 799 5.24 6.27 -18.00
CA ARG A 799 5.77 5.75 -16.72
C ARG A 799 6.28 6.90 -15.83
N TYR A 800 7.03 7.85 -16.39
CA TYR A 800 7.47 9.06 -15.67
C TYR A 800 6.30 9.89 -15.14
N LEU A 801 5.30 10.20 -15.99
CA LEU A 801 4.13 10.98 -15.60
C LEU A 801 3.28 10.28 -14.54
N ALA A 802 3.16 8.95 -14.62
CA ALA A 802 2.49 8.14 -13.60
C ALA A 802 3.17 8.27 -12.23
N TRP A 803 4.48 8.02 -12.15
CA TRP A 803 5.25 8.17 -10.90
C TRP A 803 5.20 9.60 -10.35
N ARG A 804 5.29 10.60 -11.22
CA ARG A 804 5.18 12.02 -10.84
C ARG A 804 3.84 12.31 -10.18
N SER A 805 2.73 11.91 -10.81
CA SER A 805 1.39 12.16 -10.27
C SER A 805 1.13 11.49 -8.90
N ILE A 806 1.78 10.35 -8.62
CA ILE A 806 1.69 9.68 -7.31
C ILE A 806 2.38 10.49 -6.21
N LEU A 807 3.50 11.15 -6.53
CA LEU A 807 4.22 12.02 -5.60
C LEU A 807 3.55 13.39 -5.45
N ASP A 808 2.99 13.95 -6.52
CA ASP A 808 2.18 15.16 -6.49
C ASP A 808 0.91 14.97 -5.61
N GLU A 809 0.32 13.76 -5.61
CA GLU A 809 -0.87 13.39 -4.83
C GLU A 809 -0.58 12.68 -3.48
N LYS A 810 0.67 12.65 -3.02
CA LYS A 810 1.12 11.84 -1.87
C LYS A 810 0.29 11.97 -0.59
N GLU A 811 -0.25 13.16 -0.32
CA GLU A 811 -1.08 13.46 0.85
C GLU A 811 -2.51 12.92 0.66
N THR A 812 -3.10 13.15 -0.51
CA THR A 812 -4.43 12.61 -0.88
C THR A 812 -4.44 11.08 -0.88
N LEU A 813 -3.34 10.46 -1.33
CA LEU A 813 -3.14 9.01 -1.33
C LEU A 813 -2.73 8.45 0.05
N ASN A 814 -2.45 9.30 1.04
CA ASN A 814 -1.96 8.94 2.38
C ASN A 814 -0.72 8.00 2.34
N LEU A 815 0.26 8.31 1.48
CA LEU A 815 1.44 7.45 1.28
C LEU A 815 2.33 7.38 2.52
N GLU A 816 2.66 6.17 2.95
CA GLU A 816 3.62 5.92 4.03
C GLU A 816 5.05 6.35 3.61
N PRO A 817 5.95 6.73 4.54
CA PRO A 817 7.29 7.22 4.20
C PRO A 817 8.16 6.28 3.35
N LEU A 818 7.91 4.96 3.43
CA LEU A 818 8.54 3.96 2.57
C LEU A 818 8.01 4.03 1.13
N GLN A 819 6.68 4.12 0.95
CA GLN A 819 6.04 4.27 -0.36
C GLN A 819 6.49 5.56 -1.06
N VAL A 820 6.65 6.66 -0.33
CA VAL A 820 7.18 7.93 -0.85
C VAL A 820 8.61 7.75 -1.39
N ARG A 821 9.53 7.21 -0.58
CA ARG A 821 10.92 6.94 -1.01
C ARG A 821 11.01 6.00 -2.21
N GLN A 822 10.15 4.98 -2.26
CA GLN A 822 10.06 4.06 -3.40
C GLN A 822 9.62 4.81 -4.67
N ALA A 823 8.58 5.64 -4.58
CA ALA A 823 8.10 6.43 -5.71
C ALA A 823 9.11 7.52 -6.15
N GLU A 824 9.84 8.14 -5.22
CA GLU A 824 10.94 9.09 -5.54
C GLU A 824 12.06 8.41 -6.33
N ALA A 825 12.50 7.22 -5.90
CA ALA A 825 13.52 6.45 -6.60
C ALA A 825 13.06 5.99 -8.00
N GLN A 826 11.80 5.56 -8.14
CA GLN A 826 11.23 5.14 -9.41
C GLN A 826 10.95 6.31 -10.36
N LEU A 827 10.52 7.48 -9.85
CA LEU A 827 10.41 8.70 -10.64
C LEU A 827 11.77 9.09 -11.23
N LYS A 828 12.83 9.06 -10.41
CA LYS A 828 14.19 9.37 -10.87
C LYS A 828 14.65 8.38 -11.96
N ALA A 829 14.47 7.07 -11.76
CA ALA A 829 14.85 6.07 -12.75
C ALA A 829 14.06 6.21 -14.07
N ALA A 830 12.77 6.57 -13.99
CA ALA A 830 11.95 6.87 -15.16
C ALA A 830 12.42 8.15 -15.88
N ASP A 831 12.80 9.20 -15.15
CA ASP A 831 13.36 10.44 -15.72
C ASP A 831 14.68 10.18 -16.45
N GLU A 832 15.61 9.46 -15.83
CA GLU A 832 16.88 9.05 -16.44
C GLU A 832 16.65 8.20 -17.70
N THR A 833 15.63 7.32 -17.70
CA THR A 833 15.24 6.53 -18.87
C THR A 833 14.71 7.41 -20.02
N VAL A 834 13.81 8.35 -19.73
CA VAL A 834 13.29 9.31 -20.74
C VAL A 834 14.41 10.17 -21.32
N ASN A 835 15.30 10.68 -20.47
CA ASN A 835 16.43 11.52 -20.90
C ASN A 835 17.44 10.75 -21.77
N ALA A 836 17.61 9.45 -21.55
CA ALA A 836 18.42 8.59 -22.43
C ALA A 836 17.70 8.29 -23.77
N GLN A 837 16.40 8.00 -23.75
CA GLN A 837 15.64 7.61 -24.94
C GLN A 837 15.28 8.78 -25.87
N LEU A 838 15.11 10.00 -25.35
CA LEU A 838 14.79 11.20 -26.14
C LEU A 838 15.77 11.46 -27.31
N PRO A 839 17.11 11.51 -27.10
CA PRO A 839 18.06 11.62 -28.20
C PRO A 839 18.13 10.36 -29.06
N GLU A 840 17.78 9.18 -28.54
CA GLU A 840 17.73 7.95 -29.34
C GLU A 840 16.52 7.91 -30.29
N ALA A 841 15.39 8.54 -29.92
CA ALA A 841 14.19 8.63 -30.76
C ALA A 841 14.31 9.73 -31.83
N PHE A 842 14.65 10.97 -31.46
CA PHE A 842 14.83 12.11 -32.39
C PHE A 842 16.16 12.03 -33.15
N CYS A 843 16.33 10.96 -33.94
CA CYS A 843 17.59 10.59 -34.57
C CYS A 843 17.62 10.71 -36.12
N TRP A 844 16.56 11.20 -36.77
CA TRP A 844 16.54 11.32 -38.24
C TRP A 844 16.70 12.77 -38.70
N LEU A 845 17.88 13.12 -39.21
CA LEU A 845 18.13 14.37 -39.93
C LEU A 845 17.73 14.19 -41.40
N LEU A 846 16.65 14.84 -41.81
CA LEU A 846 16.14 14.84 -43.17
C LEU A 846 16.67 16.08 -43.92
N VAL A 847 17.43 15.82 -44.98
CA VAL A 847 18.10 16.84 -45.80
C VAL A 847 17.46 16.86 -47.18
N PRO A 848 16.89 17.99 -47.63
CA PRO A 848 16.51 18.15 -49.04
C PRO A 848 17.77 18.38 -49.88
N GLU A 849 17.92 17.60 -50.95
CA GLU A 849 19.03 17.66 -51.90
C GLU A 849 18.50 17.76 -53.34
N GLN A 850 19.20 18.48 -54.21
CA GLN A 850 18.86 18.60 -55.64
C GLN A 850 20.16 18.52 -56.46
N LYS A 851 20.22 17.68 -57.50
CA LYS A 851 21.46 17.41 -58.26
C LYS A 851 21.68 18.40 -59.40
N THR A 852 20.61 18.83 -60.05
CA THR A 852 20.58 19.84 -61.11
C THR A 852 19.27 20.66 -61.01
N PRO A 853 19.20 21.88 -61.60
CA PRO A 853 17.98 22.69 -61.58
C PRO A 853 16.72 21.97 -62.11
N GLN A 854 16.91 20.98 -63.00
CA GLN A 854 15.85 20.19 -63.63
C GLN A 854 15.52 18.88 -62.89
N SER A 855 16.33 18.46 -61.91
CA SER A 855 16.04 17.28 -61.09
C SER A 855 14.98 17.57 -60.02
N SER A 856 14.14 16.60 -59.71
CA SER A 856 13.25 16.62 -58.54
C SER A 856 14.03 16.69 -57.23
N VAL A 857 13.44 17.28 -56.18
CA VAL A 857 14.04 17.30 -54.84
C VAL A 857 14.02 15.90 -54.23
N GLU A 858 15.21 15.37 -53.95
CA GLU A 858 15.40 14.12 -53.22
C GLU A 858 15.54 14.40 -51.72
N TRP A 859 15.23 13.41 -50.89
CA TRP A 859 15.25 13.54 -49.42
C TRP A 859 16.20 12.51 -48.82
N ARG A 860 17.37 12.98 -48.37
CA ARG A 860 18.41 12.16 -47.74
C ARG A 860 18.15 12.09 -46.23
N ALA A 861 17.83 10.90 -45.73
CA ALA A 861 17.66 10.63 -44.31
C ALA A 861 19.00 10.17 -43.68
N VAL A 862 19.61 11.01 -42.86
CA VAL A 862 20.85 10.74 -42.13
C VAL A 862 20.52 10.38 -40.68
N ARG A 863 21.01 9.22 -40.21
CA ARG A 863 20.84 8.83 -38.80
C ARG A 863 21.88 9.53 -37.92
N LEU A 864 21.42 10.16 -36.85
CA LEU A 864 22.25 10.73 -35.78
C LEU A 864 22.56 9.67 -34.71
N SER A 865 23.69 9.83 -34.03
CA SER A 865 24.18 8.91 -33.00
C SER A 865 24.94 9.67 -31.90
N GLY A 866 24.87 9.19 -30.66
CA GLY A 866 25.49 9.82 -29.49
C GLY A 866 24.51 10.66 -28.67
N ASN A 867 24.90 10.97 -27.43
CA ASN A 867 24.04 11.51 -26.38
C ASN A 867 24.19 13.04 -26.21
N GLU A 868 24.67 13.73 -27.24
CA GLU A 868 24.73 15.20 -27.24
C GLU A 868 23.35 15.82 -27.56
N PRO A 869 23.08 17.07 -27.13
CA PRO A 869 21.81 17.77 -27.41
C PRO A 869 21.44 17.75 -28.89
N LEU A 870 20.15 17.69 -29.18
CA LEU A 870 19.61 17.35 -30.50
C LEU A 870 20.13 18.25 -31.62
N ALA A 871 20.14 19.58 -31.40
CA ALA A 871 20.61 20.54 -32.39
C ALA A 871 22.14 20.56 -32.54
N THR A 872 22.88 20.39 -31.44
CA THR A 872 24.35 20.26 -31.45
C THR A 872 24.80 19.02 -32.21
N ARG A 873 24.17 17.88 -31.95
CA ARG A 873 24.42 16.61 -32.63
C ARG A 873 24.05 16.66 -34.11
N ALA A 874 22.89 17.24 -34.45
CA ALA A 874 22.47 17.47 -35.82
C ALA A 874 23.45 18.41 -36.56
N GLY A 875 23.91 19.47 -35.90
CA GLY A 875 24.84 20.45 -36.43
C GLY A 875 26.20 19.85 -36.77
N LYS A 876 26.83 19.15 -35.82
CA LYS A 876 28.11 18.47 -36.03
C LYS A 876 28.04 17.45 -37.17
N LYS A 877 26.96 16.66 -37.24
CA LYS A 877 26.77 15.70 -38.34
C LYS A 877 26.53 16.39 -39.67
N ALA A 878 25.78 17.50 -39.70
CA ALA A 878 25.58 18.29 -40.91
C ALA A 878 26.89 18.94 -41.40
N ARG A 879 27.77 19.39 -40.51
CA ARG A 879 29.11 19.87 -40.89
C ARG A 879 29.99 18.73 -41.42
N ALA A 880 30.01 17.59 -40.72
CA ALA A 880 30.85 16.44 -41.08
C ALA A 880 30.48 15.79 -42.43
N ASP A 881 29.19 15.87 -42.82
CA ASP A 881 28.68 15.37 -44.11
C ASP A 881 28.64 16.46 -45.21
N GLU A 882 29.25 17.63 -44.96
CA GLU A 882 29.26 18.85 -45.81
C GLU A 882 27.85 19.42 -46.13
N VAL A 883 26.81 18.92 -45.46
CA VAL A 883 25.40 19.35 -45.53
C VAL A 883 25.19 20.77 -44.98
N LEU A 884 26.09 21.27 -44.13
CA LEU A 884 26.10 22.62 -43.58
C LEU A 884 27.52 23.22 -43.63
N VAL A 885 27.74 24.15 -44.55
CA VAL A 885 29.04 24.80 -44.78
C VAL A 885 29.23 25.96 -43.82
N SER A 886 30.14 25.81 -42.86
CA SER A 886 30.49 26.85 -41.88
C SER A 886 31.64 27.79 -42.31
N ALA A 887 32.40 27.41 -43.33
CA ALA A 887 33.48 28.21 -43.93
C ALA A 887 33.62 27.84 -45.42
N LEU A 888 33.88 28.82 -46.28
CA LEU A 888 34.01 28.65 -47.73
C LEU A 888 35.23 29.43 -48.23
N GLY A 889 36.04 28.84 -49.11
CA GLY A 889 37.18 29.50 -49.74
C GLY A 889 36.80 30.24 -51.02
N GLY A 890 37.47 31.37 -51.32
CA GLY A 890 37.20 32.16 -52.53
C GLY A 890 37.38 31.38 -53.84
N THR A 891 38.32 30.44 -53.89
CA THR A 891 38.55 29.55 -55.05
C THR A 891 37.43 28.53 -55.23
N VAL A 892 36.86 28.02 -54.13
CA VAL A 892 35.68 27.14 -54.15
C VAL A 892 34.45 27.93 -54.57
N LEU A 893 34.29 29.17 -54.08
CA LEU A 893 33.23 30.07 -54.54
C LEU A 893 33.36 30.36 -56.05
N ARG A 894 34.56 30.68 -56.56
CA ARG A 894 34.80 30.85 -58.00
C ARG A 894 34.43 29.59 -58.80
N THR A 895 34.77 28.40 -58.30
CA THR A 895 34.37 27.12 -58.91
C THR A 895 32.84 27.00 -59.03
N TRP A 896 32.08 27.42 -58.01
CA TRP A 896 30.61 27.43 -58.07
C TRP A 896 30.05 28.51 -59.00
N LEU A 897 30.64 29.70 -59.04
CA LEU A 897 30.25 30.80 -59.96
C LEU A 897 30.43 30.44 -61.44
N ASP A 898 31.41 29.59 -61.76
CA ASP A 898 31.68 29.16 -63.14
C ASP A 898 30.92 27.87 -63.51
N ARG A 899 30.77 26.92 -62.58
CA ARG A 899 30.07 25.64 -62.81
C ARG A 899 28.55 25.80 -62.89
N VAL A 900 27.99 26.74 -62.13
CA VAL A 900 26.58 27.14 -62.18
C VAL A 900 26.54 28.57 -62.71
N PRO A 901 25.66 28.93 -63.67
CA PRO A 901 25.64 30.27 -64.28
C PRO A 901 25.08 31.34 -63.32
N LEU A 902 25.82 31.66 -62.27
CA LEU A 902 25.50 32.68 -61.27
C LEU A 902 26.00 34.08 -61.66
N TRP A 903 27.00 34.14 -62.55
CA TRP A 903 27.44 35.37 -63.22
C TRP A 903 26.31 35.99 -64.03
N ARG A 904 26.07 37.29 -63.82
CA ARG A 904 25.02 38.06 -64.52
C ARG A 904 25.68 39.01 -65.52
N GLY A 905 26.37 38.41 -66.49
CA GLY A 905 27.33 39.10 -67.37
C GLY A 905 28.73 39.11 -66.75
N ASP A 906 29.39 40.26 -66.77
CA ASP A 906 30.78 40.45 -66.29
C ASP A 906 30.89 40.57 -64.74
N HIS A 907 29.77 40.63 -64.02
CA HIS A 907 29.74 40.73 -62.56
C HIS A 907 28.49 40.08 -61.94
N VAL A 908 28.37 40.09 -60.61
CA VAL A 908 27.18 39.69 -59.85
C VAL A 908 27.13 40.37 -58.47
N PRO A 909 25.98 40.89 -58.00
CA PRO A 909 25.87 41.47 -56.65
C PRO A 909 26.03 40.43 -55.53
N ILE A 910 26.77 40.77 -54.47
CA ILE A 910 27.01 39.87 -53.32
C ILE A 910 25.68 39.46 -52.65
N ARG A 911 24.79 40.42 -52.41
CA ARG A 911 23.44 40.18 -51.87
C ARG A 911 22.65 39.17 -52.72
N GLN A 912 22.76 39.25 -54.05
CA GLN A 912 22.10 38.31 -54.95
C GLN A 912 22.73 36.90 -54.87
N LEU A 913 24.06 36.79 -54.70
CA LEU A 913 24.68 35.49 -54.43
C LEU A 913 24.24 34.89 -53.08
N VAL A 914 24.05 35.71 -52.03
CA VAL A 914 23.47 35.24 -50.77
C VAL A 914 22.06 34.69 -51.00
N ASP A 915 21.24 35.42 -51.76
CA ASP A 915 19.89 34.98 -52.12
C ASP A 915 19.89 33.71 -52.98
N ASP A 916 20.80 33.58 -53.95
CA ASP A 916 20.95 32.39 -54.80
C ASP A 916 21.34 31.15 -53.97
N PHE A 917 22.41 31.24 -53.16
CA PHE A 917 22.87 30.15 -52.30
C PHE A 917 21.82 29.75 -51.25
N ALA A 918 21.01 30.70 -50.77
CA ALA A 918 19.90 30.43 -49.85
C ALA A 918 18.66 29.82 -50.55
N SER A 919 18.46 30.03 -51.86
CA SER A 919 17.24 29.63 -52.58
C SER A 919 17.34 28.30 -53.35
N TYR A 920 18.54 27.91 -53.78
CA TYR A 920 18.76 26.79 -54.69
C TYR A 920 19.38 25.56 -53.99
N LEU A 921 18.62 24.46 -53.96
CA LEU A 921 18.99 23.19 -53.29
C LEU A 921 20.14 22.40 -53.96
N TYR A 922 20.64 22.90 -55.10
CA TYR A 922 21.82 22.37 -55.81
C TYR A 922 23.09 23.18 -55.53
N LEU A 923 23.03 24.23 -54.69
CA LEU A 923 24.18 24.97 -54.18
C LEU A 923 24.48 24.56 -52.72
N PRO A 924 25.73 24.68 -52.25
CA PRO A 924 26.08 24.37 -50.86
C PRO A 924 25.29 25.21 -49.85
N ARG A 925 24.63 24.55 -48.89
CA ARG A 925 23.91 25.20 -47.79
C ARG A 925 24.89 25.88 -46.84
N LEU A 926 24.91 27.21 -46.84
CA LEU A 926 25.77 28.01 -45.97
C LEU A 926 25.15 28.19 -44.58
N LYS A 927 25.98 28.22 -43.52
CA LYS A 927 25.51 28.50 -42.16
C LYS A 927 24.85 29.86 -42.02
N SER A 928 25.42 30.90 -42.62
CA SER A 928 24.88 32.27 -42.63
C SER A 928 25.51 33.10 -43.77
N PRO A 929 24.95 34.27 -44.14
CA PRO A 929 25.53 35.15 -45.15
C PRO A 929 27.00 35.53 -44.91
N ALA A 930 27.44 35.56 -43.65
CA ALA A 930 28.82 35.80 -43.25
C ALA A 930 29.81 34.79 -43.89
N VAL A 931 29.39 33.53 -44.11
CA VAL A 931 30.23 32.51 -44.75
C VAL A 931 30.58 32.92 -46.19
N LEU A 932 29.63 33.50 -46.93
CA LEU A 932 29.86 33.99 -48.29
C LEU A 932 30.66 35.29 -48.29
N ALA A 933 30.34 36.25 -47.40
CA ALA A 933 31.07 37.50 -47.28
C ALA A 933 32.56 37.26 -46.97
N ASN A 934 32.86 36.34 -46.05
CA ASN A 934 34.22 35.93 -45.72
C ASN A 934 34.93 35.23 -46.89
N ALA A 935 34.22 34.39 -47.66
CA ALA A 935 34.76 33.75 -48.87
C ALA A 935 35.11 34.77 -49.97
N VAL A 936 34.30 35.82 -50.11
CA VAL A 936 34.55 36.93 -51.04
C VAL A 936 35.74 37.76 -50.55
N SER A 937 35.73 38.25 -49.31
CA SER A 937 36.87 38.98 -48.69
C SER A 937 38.19 38.22 -48.80
N GLY A 938 38.20 36.93 -48.46
CA GLY A 938 39.40 36.09 -48.56
C GLY A 938 39.83 35.82 -50.00
N GLY A 939 38.88 35.73 -50.94
CA GLY A 939 39.18 35.56 -52.37
C GLY A 939 39.83 36.78 -53.00
N ILE A 940 39.46 37.99 -52.58
CA ILE A 940 40.00 39.27 -53.07
C ILE A 940 41.42 39.53 -52.55
N ALA A 941 41.71 39.04 -51.33
CA ALA A 941 43.03 39.18 -50.69
C ALA A 941 44.13 38.29 -51.30
N LEU A 942 43.78 37.33 -52.16
CA LEU A 942 44.76 36.46 -52.83
C LEU A 942 45.49 37.22 -53.94
N LEU A 943 46.82 37.08 -53.99
CA LEU A 943 47.64 37.61 -55.09
C LEU A 943 47.36 36.92 -56.43
N THR A 944 46.80 35.70 -56.40
CA THR A 944 46.38 34.88 -57.55
C THR A 944 44.98 35.20 -58.06
N TRP A 945 44.35 36.30 -57.62
CA TRP A 945 42.96 36.64 -57.95
C TRP A 945 42.66 36.70 -59.47
N GLU A 946 43.65 37.06 -60.29
CA GLU A 946 43.51 37.10 -61.76
C GLU A 946 43.19 35.71 -62.37
N THR A 947 43.63 34.63 -61.73
CA THR A 947 43.52 33.24 -62.24
C THR A 947 42.68 32.31 -61.37
N GLU A 948 42.59 32.55 -60.05
CA GLU A 948 41.97 31.61 -59.11
C GLU A 948 40.67 32.11 -58.47
N THR A 949 40.40 33.42 -58.46
CA THR A 949 39.20 34.01 -57.84
C THR A 949 38.54 35.09 -58.71
N PHE A 950 38.45 36.32 -58.22
CA PHE A 950 37.62 37.42 -58.72
C PHE A 950 38.03 38.74 -58.05
N ALA A 951 37.63 39.87 -58.65
CA ALA A 951 37.76 41.20 -58.06
C ALA A 951 36.45 41.65 -57.38
N TYR A 952 36.49 42.78 -56.68
CA TYR A 952 35.33 43.43 -56.08
C TYR A 952 35.15 44.85 -56.62
N ALA A 953 33.90 45.32 -56.73
CA ALA A 953 33.57 46.72 -56.97
C ALA A 953 32.42 47.17 -56.06
N GLU A 954 32.40 48.45 -55.69
CA GLU A 954 31.32 49.03 -54.88
C GLU A 954 30.04 49.25 -55.70
N SER A 955 30.19 49.61 -56.99
CA SER A 955 29.08 49.75 -57.94
C SER A 955 29.57 49.66 -59.39
N PHE A 956 28.63 49.47 -60.32
CA PHE A 956 28.87 49.54 -61.77
C PHE A 956 28.10 50.72 -62.35
N ASP A 957 28.74 51.46 -63.25
CA ASP A 957 28.19 52.63 -63.93
C ASP A 957 27.84 52.28 -65.37
N GLU A 958 26.56 51.98 -65.63
CA GLU A 958 26.06 51.58 -66.94
C GLU A 958 26.27 52.65 -68.02
N ALA A 959 26.34 53.94 -67.65
CA ALA A 959 26.52 55.03 -68.60
C ALA A 959 27.97 55.21 -69.05
N THR A 960 28.95 54.74 -68.26
CA THR A 960 30.38 54.81 -68.59
C THR A 960 31.04 53.44 -68.77
N GLY A 961 30.33 52.35 -68.51
CA GLY A 961 30.84 50.97 -68.56
C GLY A 961 31.88 50.65 -67.48
N ARG A 962 31.95 51.45 -66.40
CA ARG A 962 33.06 51.46 -65.44
C ARG A 962 32.64 50.92 -64.07
N TYR A 963 33.48 50.07 -63.48
CA TYR A 963 33.38 49.67 -62.07
C TYR A 963 33.95 50.76 -61.17
N ARG A 964 33.15 51.21 -60.20
CA ARG A 964 33.53 52.21 -59.20
C ARG A 964 33.96 51.50 -57.91
N GLY A 965 35.02 51.97 -57.27
CA GLY A 965 35.59 51.32 -56.09
C GLY A 965 36.10 49.90 -56.38
N LEU A 966 36.80 49.71 -57.51
CA LEU A 966 37.37 48.42 -57.90
C LEU A 966 38.55 48.06 -56.99
N GLN A 967 38.50 46.91 -56.32
CA GLN A 967 39.48 46.45 -55.33
C GLN A 967 39.90 45.00 -55.60
N TYR A 968 41.20 44.73 -55.47
CA TYR A 968 41.84 43.44 -55.78
C TYR A 968 43.20 43.35 -55.08
N GLY A 969 43.65 42.12 -54.75
CA GLY A 969 44.98 41.87 -54.16
C GLY A 969 45.18 42.46 -52.76
N GLN A 970 44.10 42.82 -52.05
CA GLN A 970 44.15 43.47 -50.73
C GLN A 970 43.08 42.93 -49.79
N THR A 971 43.36 42.91 -48.49
CA THR A 971 42.41 42.45 -47.46
C THR A 971 41.30 43.47 -47.26
N ILE A 972 40.04 43.07 -47.45
CA ILE A 972 38.87 43.92 -47.23
C ILE A 972 37.90 43.28 -46.23
N THR A 973 37.24 44.09 -45.40
CA THR A 973 36.24 43.61 -44.44
C THR A 973 34.84 43.93 -44.95
N LEU A 974 34.10 42.91 -45.40
CA LEU A 974 32.74 43.08 -45.94
C LEU A 974 31.66 42.84 -44.86
N PRO A 975 30.70 43.77 -44.69
CA PRO A 975 29.52 43.52 -43.86
C PRO A 975 28.62 42.44 -44.50
N HIS A 976 27.78 41.78 -43.69
CA HIS A 976 27.01 40.61 -44.13
C HIS A 976 25.87 40.90 -45.13
N ASP A 977 25.55 42.17 -45.39
CA ASP A 977 24.63 42.65 -46.43
C ASP A 977 25.36 43.67 -47.34
N ALA A 978 26.61 43.39 -47.69
CA ALA A 978 27.42 44.25 -48.57
C ALA A 978 26.76 44.41 -49.94
N ALA A 979 26.49 45.66 -50.32
CA ALA A 979 25.83 46.03 -51.58
C ALA A 979 26.73 45.91 -52.83
N GLY A 980 28.01 45.57 -52.65
CA GLY A 980 28.99 45.51 -53.74
C GLY A 980 28.84 44.31 -54.69
N LEU A 981 29.67 44.33 -55.72
CA LEU A 981 29.68 43.41 -56.85
C LEU A 981 30.94 42.53 -56.81
N VAL A 982 30.77 41.23 -57.01
CA VAL A 982 31.85 40.34 -57.42
C VAL A 982 32.04 40.49 -58.93
N VAL A 983 33.26 40.77 -59.38
CA VAL A 983 33.59 41.11 -60.77
C VAL A 983 34.53 40.06 -61.36
N ARG A 984 34.25 39.62 -62.59
CA ARG A 984 35.11 38.68 -63.33
C ARG A 984 36.53 39.25 -63.51
N PRO A 985 37.60 38.46 -63.31
CA PRO A 985 38.96 38.93 -63.54
C PRO A 985 39.17 39.56 -64.92
N GLU A 986 38.59 38.97 -65.96
CA GLU A 986 38.70 39.42 -67.35
C GLU A 986 37.99 40.77 -67.59
N ALA A 987 37.04 41.15 -66.73
CA ALA A 987 36.36 42.44 -66.75
C ALA A 987 37.11 43.50 -65.93
N ALA A 988 37.55 43.13 -64.72
CA ALA A 988 38.40 43.99 -63.89
C ALA A 988 39.72 44.35 -64.61
N ARG A 989 40.36 43.36 -65.24
CA ARG A 989 41.61 43.52 -65.99
C ARG A 989 41.48 44.48 -67.17
N ARG A 990 40.38 44.40 -67.94
CA ARG A 990 40.07 45.35 -69.03
C ARG A 990 40.05 46.80 -68.53
N GLN A 991 39.49 47.06 -67.35
CA GLN A 991 39.50 48.39 -66.75
C GLN A 991 40.90 48.79 -66.23
N ILE A 992 41.61 47.90 -65.54
CA ILE A 992 42.95 48.16 -65.00
C ILE A 992 43.94 48.53 -66.11
N ASP A 993 43.94 47.81 -67.24
CA ASP A 993 44.84 48.11 -68.35
C ASP A 993 44.42 49.37 -69.13
N ALA A 994 43.11 49.70 -69.19
CA ALA A 994 42.64 50.97 -69.73
C ALA A 994 43.04 52.18 -68.85
N GLU A 995 42.95 52.05 -67.52
CA GLU A 995 43.35 53.09 -66.57
C GLU A 995 44.88 53.26 -66.50
N ARG A 996 45.66 52.18 -66.68
CA ARG A 996 47.13 52.28 -66.87
C ARG A 996 47.49 52.95 -68.20
N SER A 997 46.74 52.68 -69.26
CA SER A 997 46.97 53.27 -70.57
C SER A 997 46.74 54.79 -70.56
N SER A 998 45.69 55.28 -69.91
CA SER A 998 45.37 56.71 -69.86
C SER A 998 46.36 57.54 -69.02
N VAL A 999 46.92 56.97 -67.94
CA VAL A 999 47.96 57.62 -67.13
C VAL A 999 49.28 57.81 -67.90
N THR A 1000 49.53 57.00 -68.92
CA THR A 1000 50.79 57.03 -69.68
C THR A 1000 50.88 58.21 -70.67
N THR A 1001 49.75 58.82 -71.06
CA THR A 1001 49.69 59.88 -72.10
C THR A 1001 49.97 61.30 -71.59
N ALA A 1002 50.24 61.49 -70.29
CA ALA A 1002 50.19 62.81 -69.64
C ALA A 1002 51.55 63.49 -69.35
N LYS A 1003 52.68 63.03 -69.93
CA LYS A 1003 54.03 63.56 -69.61
C LYS A 1003 55.03 63.66 -70.79
N THR A 1004 54.79 64.56 -71.75
CA THR A 1004 55.83 65.14 -72.64
C THR A 1004 55.35 66.46 -73.27
N GLY A 1005 56.07 67.58 -73.09
CA GLY A 1005 55.78 68.87 -73.77
C GLY A 1005 56.44 70.09 -73.10
N ILE A 1006 57.38 70.74 -73.80
CA ILE A 1006 58.34 71.79 -73.39
C ILE A 1006 58.67 72.58 -74.69
N ASP A 1007 58.87 73.89 -74.85
CA ASP A 1007 59.02 75.15 -74.04
C ASP A 1007 58.44 76.30 -74.95
N ASP A 1008 58.58 77.64 -74.85
CA ASP A 1008 58.86 78.79 -73.93
C ASP A 1008 58.52 80.06 -74.81
N GLY A 1009 58.27 81.32 -74.41
CA GLY A 1009 58.31 82.07 -73.14
C GLY A 1009 57.98 83.56 -73.38
N GLY A 1010 58.58 84.47 -72.59
CA GLY A 1010 58.57 85.92 -72.84
C GLY A 1010 58.21 86.84 -71.65
N ARG A 1011 59.13 87.72 -71.26
CA ARG A 1011 59.03 88.79 -70.22
C ARG A 1011 59.31 90.18 -70.89
N PRO A 1012 59.31 91.38 -70.24
CA PRO A 1012 59.33 91.69 -68.79
C PRO A 1012 58.56 92.94 -68.23
N GLY A 1013 58.36 92.94 -66.90
CA GLY A 1013 58.52 94.13 -66.00
C GLY A 1013 57.35 95.12 -65.82
N PRO A 1014 57.40 96.04 -64.82
CA PRO A 1014 58.46 96.29 -63.82
C PRO A 1014 58.04 95.94 -62.35
N ILE A 1015 58.43 96.75 -61.36
CA ILE A 1015 58.57 96.43 -59.91
C ILE A 1015 58.04 97.58 -59.02
N ASP A 1016 57.49 97.26 -57.84
CA ASP A 1016 57.68 97.88 -56.50
C ASP A 1016 57.08 96.92 -55.44
N HIS A 1017 57.56 96.64 -54.22
CA HIS A 1017 58.41 97.24 -53.16
C HIS A 1017 57.67 97.89 -51.96
N ASP A 1018 57.66 97.14 -50.85
CA ASP A 1018 57.61 97.49 -49.41
C ASP A 1018 57.75 96.13 -48.69
N GLU A 1019 58.86 95.69 -48.08
CA GLU A 1019 59.67 96.23 -46.97
C GLU A 1019 58.96 96.35 -45.61
N HIS A 1020 59.26 95.40 -44.72
CA HIS A 1020 59.77 95.68 -43.37
C HIS A 1020 60.71 94.55 -42.90
N ASP A 1021 61.59 94.87 -41.94
CA ASP A 1021 62.90 94.21 -41.75
C ASP A 1021 63.01 93.36 -40.44
N GLY A 1022 64.19 92.78 -40.19
CA GLY A 1022 64.46 91.73 -39.19
C GLY A 1022 64.23 92.06 -37.71
N THR A 1023 64.40 91.09 -36.81
CA THR A 1023 65.74 90.74 -36.29
C THR A 1023 65.82 89.36 -35.60
N GLY A 1024 67.04 88.94 -35.23
CA GLY A 1024 67.39 87.58 -34.77
C GLY A 1024 67.31 87.27 -33.25
N PRO A 1025 67.87 86.12 -32.82
CA PRO A 1025 67.54 85.37 -31.57
C PRO A 1025 68.36 85.81 -30.33
N PRO A 1026 68.26 85.18 -29.12
CA PRO A 1026 67.53 83.97 -28.64
C PRO A 1026 66.63 84.29 -27.39
N PRO A 1027 66.23 83.38 -26.45
CA PRO A 1027 66.34 81.91 -26.33
C PRO A 1027 65.03 81.14 -26.01
N SER A 1028 65.12 79.83 -25.80
CA SER A 1028 64.00 78.89 -25.56
C SER A 1028 63.38 78.93 -24.15
N PRO A 1029 62.04 78.94 -24.02
CA PRO A 1029 61.29 78.50 -22.84
C PRO A 1029 60.96 76.98 -22.87
N PRO A 1030 60.46 76.38 -21.76
CA PRO A 1030 60.26 74.93 -21.62
C PRO A 1030 58.96 74.38 -22.25
N PRO A 1031 58.88 73.05 -22.49
CA PRO A 1031 57.69 72.39 -23.06
C PRO A 1031 56.51 72.30 -22.07
N LEU A 1032 55.30 72.18 -22.61
CA LEU A 1032 54.06 71.94 -21.87
C LEU A 1032 53.94 70.47 -21.41
N PRO A 1033 53.32 70.19 -20.25
CA PRO A 1033 53.28 68.85 -19.65
C PRO A 1033 52.26 67.93 -20.32
N VAL A 1034 52.69 66.72 -20.68
CA VAL A 1034 51.87 65.67 -21.30
C VAL A 1034 51.26 64.76 -20.22
N HIS A 1035 49.97 64.44 -20.31
CA HIS A 1035 49.29 63.63 -19.28
C HIS A 1035 49.14 62.18 -19.76
N ARG A 1036 49.73 61.25 -18.99
CA ARG A 1036 49.99 59.86 -19.42
C ARG A 1036 49.16 58.80 -18.70
N ARG A 1037 48.42 59.16 -17.64
CA ARG A 1037 47.61 58.21 -16.87
C ARG A 1037 46.21 58.77 -16.58
N PHE A 1038 45.20 57.92 -16.70
CA PHE A 1038 43.82 58.19 -16.28
C PHE A 1038 43.40 57.17 -15.23
N HIS A 1039 42.69 57.62 -14.19
CA HIS A 1039 41.97 56.75 -13.26
C HIS A 1039 40.48 57.09 -13.24
N GLY A 1040 39.62 56.10 -12.99
CA GLY A 1040 38.19 56.31 -12.78
C GLY A 1040 37.52 55.15 -12.03
N THR A 1041 36.66 55.47 -11.07
CA THR A 1041 35.94 54.50 -10.21
C THR A 1041 34.43 54.71 -10.26
N ILE A 1042 33.65 53.62 -10.26
CA ILE A 1042 32.17 53.66 -10.17
C ILE A 1042 31.62 52.53 -9.29
N ASP A 1043 30.63 52.84 -8.47
CA ASP A 1043 29.79 51.86 -7.76
C ASP A 1043 28.51 51.61 -8.59
N LEU A 1044 28.19 50.35 -8.86
CA LEU A 1044 27.03 49.95 -9.67
C LEU A 1044 26.09 49.04 -8.87
N ASP A 1045 24.79 49.35 -8.91
CA ASP A 1045 23.74 48.56 -8.25
C ASP A 1045 23.34 47.35 -9.11
N THR A 1046 23.10 46.20 -8.48
CA THR A 1046 23.23 44.89 -9.11
C THR A 1046 22.10 44.47 -10.04
N GLU A 1047 21.00 45.23 -10.11
CA GLU A 1047 19.80 44.85 -10.89
C GLU A 1047 19.85 45.17 -12.40
N LYS A 1048 20.90 45.85 -12.91
CA LYS A 1048 20.93 46.34 -14.32
C LYS A 1048 22.21 46.08 -15.10
N LEU A 1049 22.99 45.07 -14.71
CA LEU A 1049 24.32 44.79 -15.29
C LEU A 1049 24.31 43.84 -16.51
N SER A 1050 23.49 44.12 -17.53
CA SER A 1050 23.18 43.17 -18.62
C SER A 1050 23.98 43.36 -19.92
N LEU A 1051 25.31 43.20 -19.87
CA LEU A 1051 26.17 42.60 -20.93
C LEU A 1051 27.62 42.49 -20.40
N HIS A 1052 28.39 41.50 -20.85
CA HIS A 1052 29.83 41.29 -20.53
C HIS A 1052 30.23 41.00 -19.06
N ALA A 1053 29.35 40.42 -18.23
CA ALA A 1053 29.67 40.00 -16.85
C ALA A 1053 29.79 38.47 -16.63
N SER A 1054 29.75 37.66 -17.69
CA SER A 1054 29.55 36.20 -17.60
C SER A 1054 30.69 35.40 -16.99
N GLN A 1055 31.95 35.82 -17.13
CA GLN A 1055 33.10 35.08 -16.57
C GLN A 1055 33.35 35.37 -15.09
N VAL A 1056 33.09 36.59 -14.61
CA VAL A 1056 33.31 36.96 -13.19
C VAL A 1056 32.24 36.37 -12.27
N ASN A 1057 31.01 36.22 -12.76
CA ASN A 1057 29.91 35.70 -11.96
C ASN A 1057 30.07 34.20 -11.60
N ALA A 1058 30.67 33.42 -12.51
CA ALA A 1058 30.82 31.97 -12.36
C ALA A 1058 31.89 31.56 -11.33
N GLU A 1059 33.07 32.20 -11.36
CA GLU A 1059 34.24 31.77 -10.59
C GLU A 1059 34.36 32.39 -9.19
N VAL A 1060 33.69 33.53 -8.92
CA VAL A 1060 33.92 34.30 -7.67
C VAL A 1060 32.63 34.55 -6.88
N ILE A 1061 31.60 35.10 -7.52
CA ILE A 1061 30.38 35.57 -6.82
C ILE A 1061 29.53 34.39 -6.32
N ALA A 1062 29.45 33.31 -7.09
CA ALA A 1062 28.71 32.09 -6.74
C ALA A 1062 29.09 31.53 -5.35
N HIS A 1063 30.35 31.62 -4.94
CA HIS A 1063 30.83 31.10 -3.65
C HIS A 1063 30.32 31.90 -2.43
N PHE A 1064 29.89 33.15 -2.60
CA PHE A 1064 29.36 33.98 -1.52
C PHE A 1064 27.83 33.96 -1.40
N LEU A 1065 27.11 33.57 -2.45
CA LEU A 1065 25.65 33.43 -2.44
C LEU A 1065 25.13 32.31 -1.52
N GLY A 1066 25.99 31.38 -1.10
CA GLY A 1066 25.65 30.27 -0.20
C GLY A 1066 25.52 30.63 1.29
N LYS A 1067 25.62 31.91 1.70
CA LYS A 1067 25.54 32.32 3.12
C LYS A 1067 24.58 33.48 3.37
N LEU A 1068 23.56 33.20 4.18
CA LEU A 1068 22.61 34.19 4.70
C LEU A 1068 23.32 35.38 5.37
N GLY A 1069 23.01 36.59 4.91
CA GLY A 1069 23.48 37.85 5.50
C GLY A 1069 24.71 38.51 4.85
N ALA A 1070 25.34 37.89 3.85
CA ALA A 1070 26.46 38.50 3.14
C ALA A 1070 26.02 39.71 2.28
N LYS A 1071 26.71 40.85 2.41
CA LYS A 1071 26.61 41.99 1.48
C LYS A 1071 27.89 42.06 0.66
N VAL A 1072 27.79 41.78 -0.64
CA VAL A 1072 28.90 41.90 -1.60
C VAL A 1072 28.80 43.26 -2.29
N ARG A 1073 29.94 43.95 -2.43
CA ARG A 1073 30.09 45.14 -3.28
C ARG A 1073 31.16 44.82 -4.32
N VAL A 1074 30.90 45.18 -5.57
CA VAL A 1074 31.87 45.13 -6.66
C VAL A 1074 32.13 46.55 -7.11
N THR A 1075 33.38 46.99 -7.02
CA THR A 1075 33.81 48.33 -7.42
C THR A 1075 34.68 48.18 -8.65
N LEU A 1076 34.32 48.87 -9.74
CA LEU A 1076 35.08 48.83 -10.99
C LEU A 1076 36.05 50.03 -11.01
N GLU A 1077 37.34 49.73 -11.07
CA GLU A 1077 38.42 50.70 -11.19
C GLU A 1077 39.05 50.57 -12.59
N ILE A 1078 39.14 51.69 -13.30
CA ILE A 1078 39.66 51.77 -14.67
C ILE A 1078 40.93 52.61 -14.63
N GLU A 1079 42.07 51.96 -14.83
CA GLU A 1079 43.38 52.61 -15.02
C GLU A 1079 43.79 52.47 -16.50
N ALA A 1080 44.23 53.58 -17.12
CA ALA A 1080 44.72 53.58 -18.49
C ALA A 1080 46.03 54.38 -18.60
N ILE A 1081 47.05 53.76 -19.18
CA ILE A 1081 48.36 54.37 -19.46
C ILE A 1081 48.44 54.66 -20.97
N LEU A 1082 48.73 55.90 -21.32
CA LEU A 1082 48.77 56.41 -22.70
C LEU A 1082 50.22 56.74 -23.10
N PRO A 1083 50.88 55.91 -23.95
CA PRO A 1083 52.31 56.05 -24.26
C PRO A 1083 52.72 57.39 -24.87
N ASP A 1084 51.83 58.01 -25.65
CA ASP A 1084 52.05 59.29 -26.32
C ASP A 1084 51.31 60.46 -25.62
N GLY A 1085 50.53 60.15 -24.58
CA GLY A 1085 49.69 61.08 -23.83
C GLY A 1085 48.24 61.21 -24.35
N ALA A 1086 47.38 61.84 -23.54
CA ALA A 1086 46.04 62.24 -23.97
C ALA A 1086 46.06 63.59 -24.69
N ASP A 1087 45.35 63.71 -25.82
CA ASP A 1087 45.00 65.01 -26.39
C ASP A 1087 43.80 65.65 -25.64
N ASP A 1088 43.63 66.97 -25.80
CA ASP A 1088 42.58 67.73 -25.12
C ASP A 1088 41.15 67.32 -25.53
N HIS A 1089 40.98 66.70 -26.71
CA HIS A 1089 39.68 66.24 -27.18
C HIS A 1089 39.28 64.93 -26.48
N LEU A 1090 40.17 63.93 -26.49
CA LEU A 1090 40.02 62.68 -25.76
C LEU A 1090 39.81 62.94 -24.26
N ARG A 1091 40.62 63.82 -23.66
CA ARG A 1091 40.49 64.21 -22.25
C ARG A 1091 39.08 64.72 -21.95
N ARG A 1092 38.58 65.67 -22.74
CA ARG A 1092 37.30 66.34 -22.53
C ARG A 1092 36.12 65.37 -22.69
N VAL A 1093 36.17 64.52 -23.73
CA VAL A 1093 35.16 63.48 -23.97
C VAL A 1093 35.14 62.44 -22.84
N VAL A 1094 36.28 62.01 -22.31
CA VAL A 1094 36.34 61.06 -21.19
C VAL A 1094 35.82 61.68 -19.89
N GLU A 1095 36.28 62.88 -19.52
CA GLU A 1095 35.82 63.56 -18.29
C GLU A 1095 34.30 63.87 -18.34
N GLU A 1096 33.74 64.23 -19.50
CA GLU A 1096 32.31 64.51 -19.65
C GLU A 1096 31.44 63.24 -19.60
N ASN A 1097 31.91 62.13 -20.18
CA ASN A 1097 31.24 60.82 -20.06
C ASN A 1097 31.28 60.29 -18.63
N CYS A 1098 32.41 60.41 -17.92
CA CYS A 1098 32.50 60.00 -16.50
C CYS A 1098 31.55 60.79 -15.58
N ARG A 1099 31.33 62.09 -15.85
CA ARG A 1099 30.29 62.90 -15.16
C ARG A 1099 28.89 62.38 -15.47
N THR A 1100 28.59 62.12 -16.74
CA THR A 1100 27.28 61.62 -17.19
C THR A 1100 26.94 60.26 -16.58
N LEU A 1101 27.94 59.38 -16.45
CA LEU A 1101 27.83 58.05 -15.85
C LEU A 1101 27.96 58.03 -14.32
N LYS A 1102 28.17 59.19 -13.66
CA LYS A 1102 28.30 59.34 -12.20
C LYS A 1102 29.44 58.54 -11.57
N PHE A 1103 30.62 58.58 -12.17
CA PHE A 1103 31.85 58.08 -11.54
C PHE A 1103 32.13 58.84 -10.23
N SER A 1104 32.53 58.12 -9.19
CA SER A 1104 32.70 58.64 -7.82
C SER A 1104 34.05 59.33 -7.60
N SER A 1105 35.08 58.91 -8.34
CA SER A 1105 36.35 59.62 -8.54
C SER A 1105 36.83 59.37 -9.96
N PHE A 1106 37.39 60.38 -10.62
CA PHE A 1106 38.03 60.24 -11.93
C PHE A 1106 38.93 61.43 -12.26
N GLY A 1107 40.00 61.21 -13.01
CA GLY A 1107 40.90 62.28 -13.45
C GLY A 1107 42.09 61.80 -14.29
N PHE A 1108 42.67 62.74 -15.03
CA PHE A 1108 43.98 62.57 -15.69
C PHE A 1108 45.08 63.09 -14.77
N GLU A 1109 46.05 62.23 -14.46
CA GLU A 1109 47.15 62.54 -13.55
C GLU A 1109 48.36 63.13 -14.29
N ARG A 1110 49.17 63.86 -13.50
CA ARG A 1110 50.48 64.36 -13.89
C ARG A 1110 51.54 63.61 -13.11
N GLU A 1111 52.52 63.08 -13.85
CA GLU A 1111 53.91 63.06 -13.39
C GLU A 1111 54.58 64.36 -13.88
#